data_AF-A0A434CNX7-F1
#
_entry.id   AF-A0A434CNX7-F1
#
_cell.length_a   1.000
_cell.length_b   1.000
_cell.length_c   1.000
_cell.angle_alpha   90.00
_cell.angle_beta   90.00
_cell.angle_gamma   90.00
#
_symmetry.space_group_name_H-M   'P 1'
#
loop_
_entity.id
_entity.type
_entity.pdbx_description
1 polymer ?
#
loop_
_entity_poly.entity_id
_entity_poly.type
_entity_poly.pdbx_seq_one_letter_code
_entity_poly.pdbx_strand_id
1 'polypeptide(L)'
;MAHLSLLGGFDFADDAAAAPVFGRKTRAMVAYLALQAGHSHSREKLAALLWGSNGEPQARMNLRQALSMIRKAMPSAKGGRFLADGDTITLNLDDVDVDVARFEALAARSTPHDLEQAMAVYRGDLLDGFGLKEEPFEDWLRVERERLRAKAVVVLEKLVVTYSEVDNHASCVEVATRLLTWEPLREDVHRMLMQAFAAQGRVNLALKQYERCRDGLQRQLHLQPERETKELYDQLRSRRAAPSVSAPPASEAQSTRPPTHYVKSAGSNIAYQVTGNGPVDVIYVPGWVSNLDLAWESPRLAHVLHRLGRFCRLIRIDKRGTGLSDRTAGVSTLEERMEDVRAVLDAVGSQRTVLFGSSEGGNMCMLFAATYPERTAGLVLNGAFARGIWSPDYPWAKTREQMEAELAIIERDWGEPADLSNAAPSLMKDAFEKEWFAAFLRNSASPADAISLWRWSTEIDVRSILPAIHVPTLIVHRTGDRWVMVEEGRYLARHIAGARYVELAGDDHVIWGHDCDRLIDEIQAFVAGALPVGPDERVLVTVLCAEIVESRAELAHADHGPLLAHWHNNEIGVELDLAEGLEIRRSANSFLAVFHRPTRAVQCAFAIRNRMEPFGLVLRAAVHIGECEKHGDDFTGIAIDLASVMLGQALPGEIIASRIVRDLAAGSGLSFEERGQTTVGDATESLQFYSVAWSAP
;
A
#
# COMPACT_ATOMS: atom_id res chain seq x y z
N MET A 1 48.40 4.54 -22.09
CA MET A 1 48.95 3.17 -21.87
C MET A 1 47.86 2.20 -22.29
N ALA A 2 48.17 1.05 -22.88
CA ALA A 2 47.11 0.14 -23.32
C ALA A 2 46.43 -0.51 -22.11
N HIS A 3 45.10 -0.64 -22.15
CA HIS A 3 44.28 -1.25 -21.10
C HIS A 3 43.55 -2.48 -21.63
N LEU A 4 43.64 -3.59 -20.91
CA LEU A 4 42.90 -4.82 -21.18
C LEU A 4 41.92 -5.08 -20.03
N SER A 5 40.63 -4.99 -20.33
CA SER A 5 39.55 -5.32 -19.41
C SER A 5 39.03 -6.73 -19.66
N LEU A 6 39.04 -7.56 -18.61
CA LEU A 6 38.54 -8.93 -18.61
C LEU A 6 37.52 -9.17 -17.48
N LEU A 7 37.47 -8.33 -16.45
CA LEU A 7 36.48 -8.41 -15.36
C LEU A 7 35.22 -7.62 -15.73
N GLY A 8 34.12 -8.34 -15.98
CA GLY A 8 32.85 -7.77 -16.47
C GLY A 8 32.71 -7.72 -18.00
N GLY A 9 33.61 -8.37 -18.74
CA GLY A 9 33.57 -8.45 -20.21
C GLY A 9 34.95 -8.36 -20.84
N PHE A 10 35.03 -8.45 -22.18
CA PHE A 10 36.29 -8.28 -22.92
C PHE A 10 36.33 -6.90 -23.58
N ASP A 11 37.33 -6.10 -23.22
CA ASP A 11 37.65 -4.86 -23.92
C ASP A 11 39.17 -4.61 -23.96
N PHE A 12 39.65 -4.00 -25.04
CA PHE A 12 41.05 -3.61 -25.20
C PHE A 12 41.13 -2.24 -25.84
N ALA A 13 41.68 -1.28 -25.10
CA ALA A 13 41.84 0.11 -25.52
C ALA A 13 43.32 0.48 -25.55
N ASP A 14 43.75 1.17 -26.61
CA ASP A 14 45.08 1.76 -26.73
C ASP A 14 44.89 3.22 -27.15
N ASP A 15 45.48 4.17 -26.40
CA ASP A 15 45.24 5.62 -26.50
C ASP A 15 45.50 6.22 -27.91
N ALA A 16 46.10 5.44 -28.81
CA ALA A 16 46.51 5.85 -30.15
C ALA A 16 45.69 5.25 -31.31
N ALA A 17 44.68 4.38 -31.08
CA ALA A 17 43.96 3.72 -32.17
C ALA A 17 42.48 3.40 -31.87
N ALA A 18 41.68 3.27 -32.93
CA ALA A 18 40.31 2.76 -32.84
C ALA A 18 40.29 1.33 -32.27
N ALA A 19 39.35 1.04 -31.36
CA ALA A 19 39.24 -0.25 -30.69
C ALA A 19 39.19 -1.41 -31.71
N PRO A 20 40.16 -2.33 -31.69
CA PRO A 20 40.22 -3.40 -32.68
C PRO A 20 39.09 -4.42 -32.47
N VAL A 21 38.48 -4.85 -33.57
CA VAL A 21 37.40 -5.86 -33.53
C VAL A 21 38.00 -7.26 -33.44
N PHE A 22 37.94 -7.86 -32.25
CA PHE A 22 38.30 -9.26 -32.05
C PHE A 22 37.11 -10.19 -32.27
N GLY A 23 37.32 -11.25 -33.05
CA GLY A 23 36.38 -12.38 -33.11
C GLY A 23 36.36 -13.16 -31.78
N ARG A 24 35.30 -13.92 -31.52
CA ARG A 24 35.10 -14.64 -30.22
C ARG A 24 36.30 -15.50 -29.82
N LYS A 25 36.76 -16.40 -30.69
CA LYS A 25 37.92 -17.29 -30.44
C LYS A 25 39.21 -16.51 -30.18
N THR A 26 39.34 -15.35 -30.80
CA THR A 26 40.47 -14.45 -30.63
C THR A 26 40.46 -13.79 -29.25
N ARG A 27 39.29 -13.31 -28.79
CA ARG A 27 39.09 -12.78 -27.42
C ARG A 27 39.41 -13.85 -26.37
N ALA A 28 38.90 -15.06 -26.57
CA ALA A 28 39.18 -16.21 -25.71
C ALA A 28 40.69 -16.50 -25.61
N MET A 29 41.40 -16.48 -26.74
CA MET A 29 42.85 -16.69 -26.75
C MET A 29 43.62 -15.58 -26.02
N VAL A 30 43.24 -14.31 -26.23
CA VAL A 30 43.88 -13.18 -25.54
C VAL A 30 43.64 -13.28 -24.04
N ALA A 31 42.41 -13.53 -23.60
CA ALA A 31 42.10 -13.70 -22.19
C ALA A 31 42.86 -14.87 -21.55
N TYR A 32 42.86 -16.04 -22.20
CA TYR A 32 43.62 -17.21 -21.73
C TYR A 32 45.09 -16.91 -21.53
N LEU A 33 45.73 -16.31 -22.55
CA LEU A 33 47.15 -15.98 -22.50
C LEU A 33 47.46 -14.83 -21.54
N ALA A 34 46.53 -13.89 -21.34
CA ALA A 34 46.72 -12.78 -20.41
C ALA A 34 46.73 -13.24 -18.96
N LEU A 35 45.87 -14.19 -18.59
CA LEU A 35 45.86 -14.79 -17.25
C LEU A 35 47.01 -15.78 -17.02
N GLN A 36 47.68 -16.19 -18.10
CA GLN A 36 48.87 -17.03 -18.07
C GLN A 36 50.12 -16.25 -18.50
N ALA A 37 50.09 -14.92 -18.38
CA ALA A 37 51.18 -14.06 -18.83
C ALA A 37 52.53 -14.52 -18.25
N GLY A 38 53.56 -14.53 -19.11
CA GLY A 38 54.90 -15.03 -18.75
C GLY A 38 55.10 -16.54 -18.90
N HIS A 39 54.07 -17.34 -19.20
CA HIS A 39 54.19 -18.77 -19.51
C HIS A 39 54.15 -19.03 -21.02
N SER A 40 55.00 -19.94 -21.50
CA SER A 40 55.00 -20.38 -22.90
C SER A 40 54.03 -21.54 -23.10
N HIS A 41 53.14 -21.41 -24.10
CA HIS A 41 52.14 -22.43 -24.41
C HIS A 41 52.41 -23.06 -25.78
N SER A 42 52.31 -24.39 -25.89
CA SER A 42 52.46 -25.05 -27.19
C SER A 42 51.30 -24.70 -28.13
N ARG A 43 51.60 -24.62 -29.43
CA ARG A 43 50.59 -24.39 -30.48
C ARG A 43 49.53 -25.49 -30.49
N GLU A 44 49.92 -26.73 -30.22
CA GLU A 44 49.02 -27.88 -30.13
C GLU A 44 48.01 -27.70 -29.00
N LYS A 45 48.46 -27.30 -27.80
CA LYS A 45 47.59 -27.07 -26.65
C LYS A 45 46.58 -25.96 -26.93
N LEU A 46 47.01 -24.84 -27.52
CA LEU A 46 46.11 -23.73 -27.86
C LEU A 46 45.13 -24.10 -28.99
N ALA A 47 45.58 -24.91 -29.97
CA ALA A 47 44.72 -25.42 -31.02
C ALA A 47 43.63 -26.35 -30.47
N ALA A 48 43.98 -27.27 -29.56
CA ALA A 48 43.04 -28.15 -28.90
C ALA A 48 42.07 -27.40 -27.98
N LEU A 49 42.56 -26.42 -27.21
CA LEU A 49 41.78 -25.59 -26.30
C LEU A 49 40.66 -24.83 -27.03
N LEU A 50 41.00 -24.21 -28.16
CA LEU A 50 40.10 -23.27 -28.85
C LEU A 50 39.48 -23.83 -30.13
N TRP A 51 39.95 -24.94 -30.69
CA TRP A 51 39.40 -25.55 -31.91
C TRP A 51 39.37 -27.08 -31.83
N GLY A 52 39.16 -27.66 -30.64
CA GLY A 52 39.17 -29.12 -30.42
C GLY A 52 38.15 -29.92 -31.25
N SER A 53 37.10 -29.27 -31.78
CA SER A 53 36.11 -29.86 -32.68
C SER A 53 36.58 -29.94 -34.15
N ASN A 54 37.69 -29.29 -34.50
CA ASN A 54 38.28 -29.32 -35.84
C ASN A 54 39.37 -30.38 -35.93
N GLY A 55 39.54 -31.00 -37.11
CA GLY A 55 40.71 -31.83 -37.39
C GLY A 55 42.02 -31.05 -37.23
N GLU A 56 43.09 -31.72 -36.78
CA GLU A 56 44.39 -31.11 -36.43
C GLU A 56 44.97 -30.14 -37.48
N PRO A 57 44.91 -30.40 -38.81
CA PRO A 57 45.39 -29.45 -39.81
C PRO A 57 44.60 -28.14 -39.84
N GLN A 58 43.27 -28.22 -39.69
CA GLN A 58 42.36 -27.08 -39.70
C GLN A 58 42.50 -26.26 -38.41
N ALA A 59 42.63 -26.91 -37.25
CA ALA A 59 42.85 -26.24 -35.97
C ALA A 59 44.16 -25.42 -35.97
N ARG A 60 45.26 -25.98 -36.51
CA ARG A 60 46.52 -25.25 -36.68
C ARG A 60 46.41 -24.07 -37.65
N MET A 61 45.64 -24.20 -38.73
CA MET A 61 45.41 -23.09 -39.65
C MET A 61 44.63 -21.95 -38.98
N ASN A 62 43.56 -22.28 -38.25
CA ASN A 62 42.75 -21.29 -37.53
C ASN A 62 43.57 -20.57 -36.46
N LEU A 63 44.43 -21.31 -35.72
CA LEU A 63 45.36 -20.72 -34.75
C LEU A 63 46.31 -19.72 -35.41
N ARG A 64 46.91 -20.06 -36.57
CA ARG A 64 47.78 -19.12 -37.31
C ARG A 64 47.04 -17.84 -37.72
N GLN A 65 45.79 -17.96 -38.19
CA GLN A 65 44.96 -16.81 -38.55
C GLN A 65 44.62 -15.94 -37.34
N ALA A 66 44.21 -16.55 -36.23
CA ALA A 66 43.90 -15.85 -34.99
C ALA A 66 45.12 -15.09 -34.44
N LEU A 67 46.31 -15.68 -34.44
CA LEU A 67 47.54 -15.01 -34.02
C LEU A 67 47.90 -13.82 -34.92
N SER A 68 47.71 -13.98 -36.24
CA SER A 68 47.92 -12.87 -37.19
C SER A 68 46.97 -11.71 -36.91
N MET A 69 45.70 -12.00 -36.62
CA MET A 69 44.71 -10.98 -36.24
C MET A 69 45.09 -10.27 -34.95
N ILE A 70 45.50 -10.99 -33.90
CA ILE A 70 45.86 -10.34 -32.63
C ILE A 70 47.10 -9.48 -32.80
N ARG A 71 48.12 -9.94 -33.53
CA ARG A 71 49.33 -9.14 -33.79
C ARG A 71 49.02 -7.81 -34.46
N LYS A 72 48.01 -7.77 -35.35
CA LYS A 72 47.55 -6.53 -35.98
C LYS A 72 46.73 -5.67 -35.01
N ALA A 73 45.90 -6.30 -34.19
CA ALA A 73 44.99 -5.64 -33.26
C ALA A 73 45.70 -5.07 -32.02
N MET A 74 46.77 -5.70 -31.54
CA MET A 74 47.50 -5.29 -30.34
C MET A 74 48.96 -4.96 -30.69
N PRO A 75 49.24 -3.80 -31.30
CA PRO A 75 50.61 -3.38 -31.60
C PRO A 75 51.39 -3.11 -30.30
N SER A 76 52.73 -3.24 -30.34
CA SER A 76 53.62 -2.83 -29.25
C SER A 76 54.82 -2.08 -29.82
N ALA A 77 55.27 -1.05 -29.09
CA ALA A 77 56.38 -0.19 -29.47
C ALA A 77 57.74 -0.93 -29.48
N LYS A 78 57.86 -2.10 -28.83
CA LYS A 78 59.12 -2.85 -28.67
C LYS A 78 59.24 -4.11 -29.56
N GLY A 79 58.37 -4.24 -30.57
CA GLY A 79 58.31 -5.42 -31.44
C GLY A 79 57.36 -6.47 -30.88
N GLY A 80 56.21 -6.64 -31.55
CA GLY A 80 55.15 -7.64 -31.36
C GLY A 80 54.94 -8.26 -29.96
N ARG A 81 53.77 -8.02 -29.36
CA ARG A 81 53.34 -8.62 -28.06
C ARG A 81 53.37 -10.16 -28.01
N PHE A 82 53.42 -10.83 -29.15
CA PHE A 82 53.48 -12.29 -29.25
C PHE A 82 54.89 -12.76 -29.60
N LEU A 83 55.59 -13.29 -28.61
CA LEU A 83 56.82 -14.04 -28.82
C LEU A 83 56.43 -15.45 -29.28
N ALA A 84 56.66 -15.73 -30.55
CA ALA A 84 56.52 -17.08 -31.10
C ALA A 84 57.92 -17.63 -31.35
N ASP A 85 58.32 -18.59 -30.52
CA ASP A 85 59.55 -19.37 -30.72
C ASP A 85 59.16 -20.78 -31.18
N GLY A 86 59.37 -21.06 -32.47
CA GLY A 86 58.99 -22.32 -33.13
C GLY A 86 57.55 -22.76 -32.82
N ASP A 87 57.45 -23.74 -31.91
CA ASP A 87 56.22 -24.43 -31.51
C ASP A 87 55.52 -23.84 -30.26
N THR A 88 56.02 -22.74 -29.71
CA THR A 88 55.44 -22.09 -28.53
C THR A 88 54.96 -20.66 -28.80
N ILE A 89 54.00 -20.21 -27.99
CA ILE A 89 53.41 -18.89 -28.04
C ILE A 89 53.41 -18.33 -26.61
N THR A 90 53.97 -17.13 -26.47
CA THR A 90 53.94 -16.35 -25.21
C THR A 90 53.38 -14.97 -25.52
N LEU A 91 52.49 -14.47 -24.66
CA LEU A 91 51.96 -13.11 -24.73
C LEU A 91 52.69 -12.24 -23.70
N ASN A 92 53.38 -11.20 -24.17
CA ASN A 92 54.00 -10.17 -23.34
C ASN A 92 53.02 -8.99 -23.17
N LEU A 93 52.79 -8.62 -21.91
CA LEU A 93 51.86 -7.55 -21.48
C LEU A 93 52.56 -6.50 -20.59
N ASP A 94 53.90 -6.38 -20.64
CA ASP A 94 54.67 -5.49 -19.75
C ASP A 94 54.26 -4.01 -19.86
N ASP A 95 53.70 -3.60 -20.99
CA ASP A 95 53.18 -2.26 -21.29
C ASP A 95 51.64 -2.19 -21.37
N VAL A 96 50.93 -3.23 -20.90
CA VAL A 96 49.45 -3.28 -20.82
C VAL A 96 49.01 -3.37 -19.37
N ASP A 97 48.12 -2.47 -18.97
CA ASP A 97 47.41 -2.57 -17.71
C ASP A 97 46.25 -3.57 -17.84
N VAL A 98 46.39 -4.73 -17.20
CA VAL A 98 45.39 -5.80 -17.20
C VAL A 98 44.61 -5.74 -15.90
N ASP A 99 43.30 -5.55 -16.00
CA ASP A 99 42.43 -5.37 -14.82
C ASP A 99 42.46 -6.55 -13.85
N VAL A 100 42.57 -7.79 -14.32
CA VAL A 100 42.74 -8.99 -13.48
C VAL A 100 44.02 -8.91 -12.65
N ALA A 101 45.16 -8.60 -13.27
CA ALA A 101 46.44 -8.50 -12.56
C ALA A 101 46.42 -7.35 -11.54
N ARG A 102 45.81 -6.22 -11.90
CA ARG A 102 45.61 -5.08 -11.00
C ARG A 102 44.71 -5.44 -9.81
N PHE A 103 43.59 -6.10 -10.07
CA PHE A 103 42.70 -6.60 -9.03
C PHE A 103 43.43 -7.52 -8.07
N GLU A 104 44.19 -8.50 -8.57
CA GLU A 104 44.93 -9.43 -7.73
C GLU A 104 46.02 -8.75 -6.89
N ALA A 105 46.73 -7.78 -7.47
CA ALA A 105 47.75 -7.00 -6.76
C ALA A 105 47.14 -6.15 -5.64
N LEU A 106 45.99 -5.53 -5.88
CA LEU A 106 45.25 -4.74 -4.88
C LEU A 106 44.63 -5.64 -3.80
N ALA A 107 44.03 -6.77 -4.19
CA ALA A 107 43.42 -7.74 -3.29
C ALA A 107 44.42 -8.42 -2.34
N ALA A 108 45.70 -8.52 -2.75
CA ALA A 108 46.78 -9.04 -1.92
C ALA A 108 47.20 -8.06 -0.80
N ARG A 109 46.86 -6.76 -0.92
CA ARG A 109 47.13 -5.75 0.10
C ARG A 109 46.09 -5.83 1.21
N SER A 110 46.32 -5.06 2.28
CA SER A 110 45.46 -5.06 3.47
C SER A 110 44.97 -3.67 3.88
N THR A 111 45.28 -2.63 3.12
CA THR A 111 44.76 -1.29 3.42
C THR A 111 43.32 -1.17 2.90
N PRO A 112 42.40 -0.50 3.62
CA PRO A 112 41.02 -0.32 3.16
C PRO A 112 40.93 0.33 1.79
N HIS A 113 41.79 1.33 1.53
CA HIS A 113 41.86 2.02 0.25
C HIS A 113 42.25 1.10 -0.91
N ASP A 114 43.27 0.24 -0.74
CA ASP A 114 43.64 -0.72 -1.78
C ASP A 114 42.51 -1.74 -2.04
N LEU A 115 41.81 -2.17 -0.98
CA LEU A 115 40.70 -3.12 -1.09
C LEU A 115 39.47 -2.52 -1.78
N GLU A 116 39.15 -1.24 -1.50
CA GLU A 116 38.13 -0.47 -2.21
C GLU A 116 38.46 -0.36 -3.70
N GLN A 117 39.72 -0.02 -4.03
CA GLN A 117 40.18 0.02 -5.41
C GLN A 117 40.09 -1.35 -6.07
N ALA A 118 40.43 -2.44 -5.36
CA ALA A 118 40.27 -3.80 -5.89
C ALA A 118 38.82 -4.05 -6.31
N MET A 119 37.85 -3.66 -5.47
CA MET A 119 36.43 -3.86 -5.78
C MET A 119 35.86 -2.91 -6.84
N ALA A 120 36.50 -1.76 -7.06
CA ALA A 120 36.20 -0.87 -8.19
C ALA A 120 36.68 -1.47 -9.52
N VAL A 121 37.79 -2.22 -9.50
CA VAL A 121 38.32 -2.92 -10.69
C VAL A 121 37.49 -4.17 -11.01
N TYR A 122 37.01 -4.90 -10.00
CA TYR A 122 36.14 -6.07 -10.20
C TYR A 122 34.71 -5.64 -10.56
N ARG A 123 34.40 -5.48 -11.86
CA ARG A 123 33.08 -5.04 -12.34
C ARG A 123 32.09 -6.18 -12.60
N GLY A 124 32.58 -7.42 -12.70
CA GLY A 124 31.81 -8.62 -12.97
C GLY A 124 32.74 -9.81 -13.09
N ASP A 125 32.18 -11.00 -13.33
CA ASP A 125 33.00 -12.20 -13.50
C ASP A 125 33.94 -12.09 -14.72
N LEU A 126 34.99 -12.91 -14.71
CA LEU A 126 35.91 -13.01 -15.83
C LEU A 126 35.15 -13.31 -17.13
N LEU A 127 35.29 -12.43 -18.11
CA LEU A 127 34.57 -12.47 -19.38
C LEU A 127 33.06 -12.66 -19.20
N ASP A 128 32.42 -11.86 -18.36
CA ASP A 128 30.98 -11.99 -18.11
C ASP A 128 30.15 -12.01 -19.42
N GLY A 129 29.13 -12.86 -19.48
CA GLY A 129 28.33 -13.13 -20.68
C GLY A 129 29.06 -13.81 -21.85
N PHE A 130 30.33 -14.17 -21.71
CA PHE A 130 31.11 -14.84 -22.74
C PHE A 130 31.12 -16.36 -22.56
N GLY A 131 31.07 -17.08 -23.68
CA GLY A 131 31.24 -18.53 -23.75
C GLY A 131 31.56 -19.00 -25.17
N LEU A 132 32.06 -20.21 -25.30
CA LEU A 132 32.47 -20.92 -26.50
C LEU A 132 31.80 -22.31 -26.55
N LYS A 133 31.92 -23.00 -27.69
CA LYS A 133 31.43 -24.39 -27.83
C LYS A 133 32.49 -25.42 -27.42
N GLU A 134 33.66 -24.96 -27.02
CA GLU A 134 34.84 -25.77 -26.77
C GLU A 134 34.96 -26.03 -25.27
N GLU A 135 34.51 -27.21 -24.85
CA GLU A 135 34.52 -27.64 -23.44
C GLU A 135 35.86 -27.40 -22.72
N PRO A 136 37.05 -27.68 -23.30
CA PRO A 136 38.31 -27.42 -22.60
C PRO A 136 38.52 -25.94 -22.21
N PHE A 137 38.01 -25.01 -23.01
CA PHE A 137 38.06 -23.58 -22.69
C PHE A 137 37.00 -23.19 -21.66
N GLU A 138 35.78 -23.73 -21.76
CA GLU A 138 34.71 -23.47 -20.79
C GLU A 138 35.06 -24.00 -19.41
N ASP A 139 35.69 -25.17 -19.32
CA ASP A 139 36.18 -25.74 -18.07
C ASP A 139 37.25 -24.85 -17.43
N TRP A 140 38.22 -24.37 -18.21
CA TRP A 140 39.21 -23.41 -17.74
C TRP A 140 38.55 -22.11 -17.26
N LEU A 141 37.63 -21.56 -18.05
CA LEU A 141 36.95 -20.31 -17.73
C LEU A 141 36.12 -20.42 -16.44
N ARG A 142 35.44 -21.56 -16.23
CA ARG A 142 34.67 -21.83 -15.01
C ARG A 142 35.56 -21.85 -13.77
N VAL A 143 36.69 -22.57 -13.81
CA VAL A 143 37.66 -22.63 -12.72
C VAL A 143 38.21 -21.24 -12.40
N GLU A 144 38.52 -20.47 -13.43
CA GLU A 144 39.15 -19.17 -13.26
C GLU A 144 38.18 -18.10 -12.76
N ARG A 145 36.91 -18.14 -13.20
CA ARG A 145 35.81 -17.34 -12.64
C ARG A 145 35.64 -17.63 -11.15
N GLU A 146 35.59 -18.89 -10.76
CA GLU A 146 35.45 -19.30 -9.36
C GLU A 146 36.64 -18.82 -8.51
N ARG A 147 37.87 -18.98 -9.01
CA ARG A 147 39.09 -18.52 -8.33
C ARG A 147 39.09 -17.01 -8.08
N LEU A 148 38.73 -16.21 -9.09
CA LEU A 148 38.70 -14.75 -8.99
C LEU A 148 37.54 -14.27 -8.11
N ARG A 149 36.37 -14.91 -8.21
CA ARG A 149 35.22 -14.61 -7.34
C ARG A 149 35.54 -14.92 -5.88
N ALA A 150 36.18 -16.05 -5.59
CA ALA A 150 36.61 -16.40 -4.24
C ALA A 150 37.56 -15.33 -3.65
N LYS A 151 38.47 -14.77 -4.46
CA LYS A 151 39.30 -13.63 -4.03
C LYS A 151 38.47 -12.38 -3.76
N ALA A 152 37.50 -12.06 -4.61
CA ALA A 152 36.63 -10.90 -4.44
C ALA A 152 35.77 -11.02 -3.17
N VAL A 153 35.25 -12.22 -2.87
CA VAL A 153 34.58 -12.54 -1.61
C VAL A 153 35.47 -12.20 -0.41
N VAL A 154 36.72 -12.66 -0.41
CA VAL A 154 37.68 -12.37 0.69
C VAL A 154 37.97 -10.87 0.83
N VAL A 155 38.03 -10.12 -0.27
CA VAL A 155 38.19 -8.65 -0.24
C VAL A 155 36.97 -7.99 0.39
N LEU A 156 35.76 -8.38 -0.03
CA LEU A 156 34.52 -7.86 0.53
C LEU A 156 34.40 -8.18 2.01
N GLU A 157 34.74 -9.39 2.45
CA GLU A 157 34.74 -9.76 3.87
C GLU A 157 35.62 -8.83 4.72
N LYS A 158 36.86 -8.58 4.27
CA LYS A 158 37.77 -7.65 4.96
C LYS A 158 37.20 -6.23 5.04
N LEU A 159 36.57 -5.76 3.97
CA LEU A 159 35.93 -4.44 3.94
C LEU A 159 34.72 -4.35 4.88
N VAL A 160 33.86 -5.38 4.91
CA VAL A 160 32.70 -5.42 5.82
C VAL A 160 33.16 -5.37 7.28
N VAL A 161 34.18 -6.15 7.65
CA VAL A 161 34.79 -6.11 9.00
C VAL A 161 35.36 -4.73 9.31
N THR A 162 36.16 -4.17 8.39
CA THR A 162 36.77 -2.84 8.59
C THR A 162 35.71 -1.77 8.82
N TYR A 163 34.67 -1.70 7.97
CA TYR A 163 33.63 -0.70 8.09
C TYR A 163 32.75 -0.88 9.31
N SER A 164 32.56 -2.13 9.75
CA SER A 164 31.87 -2.43 11.00
C SER A 164 32.67 -1.97 12.22
N GLU A 165 34.00 -2.05 12.20
CA GLU A 165 34.85 -1.64 13.34
C GLU A 165 34.95 -0.11 13.49
N VAL A 166 34.88 0.63 12.37
CA VAL A 166 34.94 2.11 12.38
C VAL A 166 33.57 2.79 12.36
N ASP A 167 32.49 2.04 12.61
CA ASP A 167 31.10 2.51 12.60
C ASP A 167 30.68 3.23 11.29
N ASN A 168 31.33 2.92 10.17
CA ASN A 168 30.92 3.41 8.86
C ASN A 168 29.78 2.55 8.30
N HIS A 169 28.58 2.76 8.85
CA HIS A 169 27.41 1.95 8.54
C HIS A 169 26.96 2.07 7.06
N ALA A 170 27.19 3.21 6.40
CA ALA A 170 26.81 3.41 5.01
C ALA A 170 27.61 2.50 4.07
N SER A 171 28.95 2.53 4.19
CA SER A 171 29.82 1.66 3.40
C SER A 171 29.67 0.18 3.79
N CYS A 172 29.42 -0.11 5.08
CA CYS A 172 29.11 -1.47 5.52
C CYS A 172 27.87 -2.05 4.82
N VAL A 173 26.79 -1.26 4.65
CA VAL A 173 25.59 -1.71 3.94
C VAL A 173 25.89 -2.08 2.49
N GLU A 174 26.65 -1.24 1.78
CA GLU A 174 26.97 -1.45 0.37
C GLU A 174 27.78 -2.75 0.17
N VAL A 175 28.88 -2.89 0.92
CA VAL A 175 29.78 -4.04 0.79
C VAL A 175 29.12 -5.34 1.26
N ALA A 176 28.38 -5.31 2.38
CA ALA A 176 27.68 -6.50 2.89
C ALA A 176 26.55 -6.95 1.96
N THR A 177 25.80 -6.00 1.38
CA THR A 177 24.76 -6.32 0.38
C THR A 177 25.38 -7.00 -0.84
N ARG A 178 26.51 -6.48 -1.33
CA ARG A 178 27.23 -7.07 -2.47
C ARG A 178 27.73 -8.48 -2.14
N LEU A 179 28.33 -8.69 -0.96
CA LEU A 179 28.81 -10.00 -0.52
C LEU A 179 27.67 -11.05 -0.45
N LEU A 180 26.51 -10.67 0.07
CA LEU A 180 25.33 -11.54 0.17
C LEU A 180 24.73 -11.93 -1.20
N THR A 181 25.10 -11.27 -2.29
CA THR A 181 24.70 -11.72 -3.64
C THR A 181 25.41 -13.02 -4.06
N TRP A 182 26.62 -13.25 -3.55
CA TRP A 182 27.42 -14.44 -3.84
C TRP A 182 27.33 -15.47 -2.71
N GLU A 183 27.30 -15.00 -1.47
CA GLU A 183 27.27 -15.84 -0.27
C GLU A 183 25.97 -15.59 0.54
N PRO A 184 24.78 -15.92 0.00
CA PRO A 184 23.49 -15.55 0.60
C PRO A 184 23.21 -16.24 1.94
N LEU A 185 23.95 -17.29 2.27
CA LEU A 185 23.76 -18.10 3.48
C LEU A 185 24.69 -17.66 4.64
N ARG A 186 25.48 -16.59 4.47
CA ARG A 186 26.42 -16.10 5.49
C ARG A 186 25.74 -15.30 6.59
N GLU A 187 25.37 -15.99 7.68
CA GLU A 187 24.66 -15.40 8.81
C GLU A 187 25.41 -14.25 9.49
N ASP A 188 26.73 -14.35 9.60
CA ASP A 188 27.60 -13.29 10.13
C ASP A 188 27.46 -11.98 9.35
N VAL A 189 27.45 -12.06 8.01
CA VAL A 189 27.27 -10.89 7.14
C VAL A 189 25.84 -10.33 7.25
N HIS A 190 24.84 -11.20 7.36
CA HIS A 190 23.46 -10.78 7.64
C HIS A 190 23.37 -10.02 8.97
N ARG A 191 24.01 -10.51 10.03
CA ARG A 191 24.04 -9.82 11.35
C ARG A 191 24.71 -8.45 11.27
N MET A 192 25.84 -8.33 10.57
CA MET A 192 26.53 -7.05 10.39
C MET A 192 25.66 -6.05 9.62
N LEU A 193 24.96 -6.51 8.58
CA LEU A 193 24.01 -5.69 7.82
C LEU A 193 22.80 -5.28 8.67
N MET A 194 22.28 -6.17 9.50
CA MET A 194 21.22 -5.87 10.48
C MET A 194 21.66 -4.79 11.47
N GLN A 195 22.87 -4.89 12.01
CA GLN A 195 23.44 -3.90 12.92
C GLN A 195 23.65 -2.55 12.24
N ALA A 196 24.21 -2.53 11.03
CA ALA A 196 24.41 -1.31 10.26
C ALA A 196 23.09 -0.60 9.92
N PHE A 197 22.02 -1.35 9.58
CA PHE A 197 20.69 -0.78 9.40
C PHE A 197 20.11 -0.23 10.70
N ALA A 198 20.24 -0.97 11.81
CA ALA A 198 19.74 -0.53 13.11
C ALA A 198 20.42 0.75 13.61
N ALA A 199 21.75 0.86 13.43
CA ALA A 199 22.53 2.04 13.82
C ALA A 199 22.16 3.29 13.01
N GLN A 200 21.68 3.13 11.77
CA GLN A 200 21.12 4.20 10.95
C GLN A 200 19.66 4.53 11.28
N GLY A 201 19.08 3.96 12.35
CA GLY A 201 17.67 4.09 12.70
C GLY A 201 16.71 3.30 11.80
N ARG A 202 17.22 2.49 10.86
CA ARG A 202 16.43 1.72 9.89
C ARG A 202 16.13 0.30 10.41
N VAL A 203 15.57 0.20 11.62
CA VAL A 203 15.31 -1.08 12.30
C VAL A 203 14.43 -2.03 11.47
N ASN A 204 13.48 -1.50 10.67
CA ASN A 204 12.64 -2.33 9.79
C ASN A 204 13.45 -3.07 8.71
N LEU A 205 14.50 -2.44 8.15
CA LEU A 205 15.38 -3.09 7.18
C LEU A 205 16.22 -4.18 7.85
N ALA A 206 16.63 -3.97 9.10
CA ALA A 206 17.31 -5.00 9.89
C ALA A 206 16.39 -6.22 10.15
N LEU A 207 15.14 -6.00 10.54
CA LEU A 207 14.17 -7.10 10.72
C LEU A 207 13.88 -7.83 9.40
N LYS A 208 13.72 -7.10 8.29
CA LYS A 208 13.55 -7.70 6.95
C LYS A 208 14.78 -8.51 6.52
N GLN A 209 15.98 -8.06 6.91
CA GLN A 209 17.22 -8.77 6.60
C GLN A 209 17.31 -10.10 7.36
N TYR A 210 16.86 -10.14 8.62
CA TYR A 210 16.72 -11.39 9.37
C TYR A 210 15.78 -12.38 8.65
N GLU A 211 14.62 -11.92 8.19
CA GLU A 211 13.66 -12.78 7.48
C GLU A 211 14.27 -13.34 6.19
N ARG A 212 15.04 -12.54 5.44
CA ARG A 212 15.81 -13.00 4.27
C ARG A 212 16.84 -14.07 4.62
N CYS A 213 17.58 -13.88 5.71
CA CYS A 213 18.54 -14.85 6.23
C CYS A 213 17.84 -16.17 6.57
N ARG A 214 16.77 -16.11 7.38
CA ARG A 214 15.97 -17.28 7.78
C ARG A 214 15.42 -18.03 6.57
N ASP A 215 14.81 -17.32 5.63
CA ASP A 215 14.19 -17.95 4.47
C ASP A 215 15.24 -18.57 3.53
N GLY A 216 16.43 -17.99 3.43
CA GLY A 216 17.56 -18.54 2.68
C GLY A 216 18.06 -19.86 3.27
N LEU A 217 18.36 -19.86 4.58
CA LEU A 217 18.82 -21.05 5.31
C LEU A 217 17.79 -22.18 5.30
N GLN A 218 16.51 -21.86 5.50
CA GLN A 218 15.45 -22.85 5.50
C GLN A 218 15.25 -23.49 4.11
N ARG A 219 15.35 -22.69 3.04
CA ARG A 219 15.16 -23.18 1.67
C ARG A 219 16.33 -24.03 1.17
N GLN A 220 17.56 -23.62 1.44
CA GLN A 220 18.75 -24.26 0.86
C GLN A 220 19.37 -25.32 1.76
N LEU A 221 19.33 -25.13 3.08
CA LEU A 221 19.97 -26.02 4.06
C LEU A 221 18.98 -26.71 5.01
N HIS A 222 17.71 -26.31 4.98
CA HIS A 222 16.70 -26.74 5.97
C HIS A 222 17.11 -26.46 7.43
N LEU A 223 17.92 -25.41 7.62
CA LEU A 223 18.39 -24.96 8.92
C LEU A 223 17.63 -23.71 9.37
N GLN A 224 17.56 -23.54 10.67
CA GLN A 224 17.10 -22.30 11.31
C GLN A 224 18.30 -21.39 11.60
N PRO A 225 18.12 -20.06 11.67
CA PRO A 225 19.19 -19.14 12.00
C PRO A 225 19.89 -19.50 13.32
N GLU A 226 21.19 -19.20 13.38
CA GLU A 226 22.02 -19.28 14.58
C GLU A 226 21.42 -18.49 15.75
N ARG A 227 21.84 -18.87 16.96
CA ARG A 227 21.35 -18.25 18.19
C ARG A 227 21.67 -16.76 18.22
N GLU A 228 22.88 -16.37 17.86
CA GLU A 228 23.29 -14.97 17.80
C GLU A 228 22.41 -14.14 16.85
N THR A 229 22.00 -14.73 15.72
CA THR A 229 21.13 -14.08 14.73
C THR A 229 19.73 -13.84 15.29
N LYS A 230 19.18 -14.85 15.99
CA LYS A 230 17.87 -14.76 16.66
C LYS A 230 17.88 -13.76 17.81
N GLU A 231 18.91 -13.78 18.64
CA GLU A 231 19.07 -12.85 19.76
C GLU A 231 19.15 -11.40 19.27
N LEU A 232 19.90 -11.13 18.20
CA LEU A 232 19.94 -9.80 17.58
C LEU A 232 18.57 -9.37 17.07
N TYR A 233 17.83 -10.26 16.40
CA TYR A 233 16.46 -9.98 15.95
C TYR A 233 15.54 -9.61 17.12
N ASP A 234 15.55 -10.38 18.21
CA ASP A 234 14.72 -10.11 19.37
C ASP A 234 15.10 -8.83 20.11
N GLN A 235 16.39 -8.50 20.19
CA GLN A 235 16.87 -7.22 20.73
C GLN A 235 16.38 -6.03 19.88
N LEU A 236 16.48 -6.13 18.56
CA LEU A 236 16.04 -5.07 17.65
C LEU A 236 14.50 -4.93 17.66
N ARG A 237 13.78 -6.04 17.75
CA ARG A 237 12.32 -6.08 17.86
C ARG A 237 11.83 -5.48 19.18
N SER A 238 12.49 -5.78 20.30
CA SER A 238 12.13 -5.24 21.62
C SER A 238 12.46 -3.74 21.77
N ARG A 239 13.58 -3.26 21.21
CA ARG A 239 13.89 -1.82 21.12
C ARG A 239 12.82 -1.02 20.37
N ARG A 240 12.17 -1.64 19.37
CA ARG A 240 11.02 -1.05 18.66
C ARG A 240 9.72 -1.07 19.50
N ALA A 241 9.57 -2.04 20.40
CA ALA A 241 8.36 -2.25 21.19
C ALA A 241 8.34 -1.53 22.56
N ALA A 242 9.48 -1.04 23.05
CA ALA A 242 9.55 -0.31 24.31
C ALA A 242 9.01 1.14 24.16
N PRO A 243 8.09 1.61 25.04
CA PRO A 243 7.67 3.00 25.06
C PRO A 243 8.78 3.87 25.67
N SER A 244 9.35 4.79 24.89
CA SER A 244 10.42 5.67 25.39
C SER A 244 9.85 6.75 26.33
N VAL A 245 10.26 6.72 27.61
CA VAL A 245 10.00 7.76 28.61
C VAL A 245 11.21 8.71 28.69
N SER A 246 10.92 10.02 28.59
CA SER A 246 11.69 11.23 28.97
C SER A 246 12.89 11.72 28.14
N ALA A 247 12.68 12.81 27.38
CA ALA A 247 13.38 14.11 27.46
C ALA A 247 12.63 15.19 26.60
N PRO A 248 12.67 16.51 26.93
CA PRO A 248 11.68 17.51 26.50
C PRO A 248 12.15 18.41 25.31
N PRO A 249 11.29 19.33 24.80
CA PRO A 249 10.76 19.33 23.44
C PRO A 249 11.67 20.04 22.41
N ALA A 250 11.77 19.47 21.21
CA ALA A 250 12.20 20.18 20.02
C ALA A 250 11.39 19.71 18.80
N SER A 251 10.53 20.60 18.33
CA SER A 251 9.87 20.67 17.02
C SER A 251 9.15 19.41 16.50
N GLU A 252 7.82 19.48 16.50
CA GLU A 252 6.91 18.61 15.76
C GLU A 252 7.30 18.49 14.27
N ALA A 253 7.44 17.24 13.82
CA ALA A 253 7.18 16.67 12.49
C ALA A 253 8.26 15.66 12.09
N GLN A 254 8.19 14.43 12.61
CA GLN A 254 8.74 13.27 11.91
C GLN A 254 7.88 12.03 12.14
N SER A 255 7.30 11.60 11.02
CA SER A 255 6.33 10.53 10.81
C SER A 255 6.88 9.15 11.19
N THR A 256 6.26 8.49 12.16
CA THR A 256 6.36 7.03 12.29
C THR A 256 5.58 6.39 11.15
N ARG A 257 6.27 5.67 10.24
CA ARG A 257 5.60 4.96 9.13
C ARG A 257 4.51 4.01 9.69
N PRO A 258 3.29 4.03 9.13
CA PRO A 258 2.19 3.18 9.60
C PRO A 258 2.50 1.69 9.45
N PRO A 259 1.96 0.82 10.32
CA PRO A 259 2.13 -0.63 10.19
C PRO A 259 1.39 -1.17 8.96
N THR A 260 2.06 -2.04 8.20
CA THR A 260 1.47 -2.82 7.10
C THR A 260 0.88 -4.10 7.65
N HIS A 261 -0.36 -4.38 7.26
CA HIS A 261 -1.13 -5.57 7.60
C HIS A 261 -1.45 -6.36 6.34
N TYR A 262 -1.88 -7.62 6.53
CA TYR A 262 -2.22 -8.52 5.45
C TYR A 262 -3.56 -9.20 5.71
N VAL A 263 -4.36 -9.36 4.66
CA VAL A 263 -5.58 -10.18 4.66
C VAL A 263 -5.52 -11.19 3.52
N LYS A 264 -6.10 -12.37 3.72
CA LYS A 264 -6.24 -13.37 2.65
C LYS A 264 -7.48 -13.09 1.80
N SER A 265 -7.29 -13.07 0.48
CA SER A 265 -8.36 -13.01 -0.52
C SER A 265 -8.05 -14.00 -1.65
N ALA A 266 -8.97 -14.94 -1.90
CA ALA A 266 -8.83 -15.98 -2.93
C ALA A 266 -7.44 -16.69 -2.96
N GLY A 267 -6.86 -16.94 -1.78
CA GLY A 267 -5.55 -17.59 -1.64
C GLY A 267 -4.32 -16.67 -1.74
N SER A 268 -4.49 -15.37 -2.00
CA SER A 268 -3.43 -14.37 -2.05
C SER A 268 -3.42 -13.49 -0.79
N ASN A 269 -2.25 -13.07 -0.33
CA ASN A 269 -2.11 -12.07 0.72
C ASN A 269 -2.18 -10.66 0.13
N ILE A 270 -3.13 -9.87 0.62
CA ILE A 270 -3.36 -8.49 0.22
C ILE A 270 -2.87 -7.57 1.33
N ALA A 271 -1.87 -6.76 1.01
CA ALA A 271 -1.27 -5.79 1.92
C ALA A 271 -2.14 -4.53 2.02
N TYR A 272 -2.33 -4.04 3.24
CA TYR A 272 -3.05 -2.80 3.51
C TYR A 272 -2.45 -2.03 4.69
N GLN A 273 -2.69 -0.72 4.73
CA GLN A 273 -2.35 0.17 5.84
C GLN A 273 -3.58 0.99 6.23
N VAL A 274 -3.74 1.25 7.52
CA VAL A 274 -4.77 2.15 8.05
C VAL A 274 -4.10 3.33 8.72
N THR A 275 -4.54 4.54 8.38
CA THR A 275 -4.02 5.79 8.93
C THR A 275 -5.15 6.78 9.15
N GLY A 276 -4.97 7.69 10.11
CA GLY A 276 -6.04 8.61 10.50
C GLY A 276 -7.09 7.93 11.38
N ASN A 277 -7.88 8.76 12.03
CA ASN A 277 -8.92 8.36 12.98
C ASN A 277 -10.20 9.18 12.78
N GLY A 278 -10.38 9.75 11.59
CA GLY A 278 -11.60 10.46 11.23
C GLY A 278 -12.81 9.52 11.19
N PRO A 279 -14.03 10.06 11.33
CA PRO A 279 -15.26 9.27 11.49
C PRO A 279 -15.69 8.55 10.19
N VAL A 280 -15.07 8.89 9.06
CA VAL A 280 -15.40 8.34 7.74
C VAL A 280 -14.35 7.34 7.33
N ASP A 281 -14.77 6.16 6.91
CA ASP A 281 -13.86 5.23 6.24
C ASP A 281 -13.70 5.64 4.78
N VAL A 282 -12.46 5.85 4.35
CA VAL A 282 -12.12 6.06 2.94
C VAL A 282 -11.09 5.03 2.54
N ILE A 283 -11.41 4.18 1.56
CA ILE A 283 -10.42 3.28 0.97
C ILE A 283 -9.86 3.87 -0.31
N TYR A 284 -8.57 4.16 -0.31
CA TYR A 284 -7.84 4.60 -1.51
C TYR A 284 -7.31 3.39 -2.28
N VAL A 285 -7.79 3.24 -3.50
CA VAL A 285 -7.44 2.20 -4.44
C VAL A 285 -6.58 2.81 -5.56
N PRO A 286 -5.27 2.53 -5.58
CA PRO A 286 -4.34 3.18 -6.49
C PRO A 286 -4.50 2.72 -7.95
N GLY A 287 -3.90 3.49 -8.85
CA GLY A 287 -3.77 3.19 -10.28
C GLY A 287 -2.80 2.04 -10.56
N TRP A 288 -2.12 2.08 -11.71
CA TRP A 288 -1.37 0.95 -12.26
C TRP A 288 -0.49 0.16 -11.27
N VAL A 289 0.46 0.82 -10.61
CA VAL A 289 1.35 0.20 -9.61
C VAL A 289 1.38 1.01 -8.32
N SER A 290 1.54 0.33 -7.19
CA SER A 290 1.62 0.95 -5.87
C SER A 290 2.60 0.24 -4.95
N ASN A 291 3.02 0.96 -3.90
CA ASN A 291 3.78 0.40 -2.79
C ASN A 291 3.47 1.18 -1.50
N LEU A 292 2.87 0.49 -0.52
CA LEU A 292 2.42 1.11 0.73
C LEU A 292 3.57 1.70 1.57
N ASP A 293 4.73 1.04 1.62
CA ASP A 293 5.86 1.47 2.44
C ASP A 293 6.61 2.65 1.78
N LEU A 294 6.87 2.54 0.47
CA LEU A 294 7.62 3.56 -0.27
C LEU A 294 6.78 4.82 -0.55
N ALA A 295 5.44 4.73 -0.49
CA ALA A 295 4.56 5.89 -0.61
C ALA A 295 4.86 6.99 0.42
N TRP A 296 5.39 6.62 1.60
CA TRP A 296 5.75 7.57 2.66
C TRP A 296 7.12 8.23 2.47
N GLU A 297 7.91 7.79 1.48
CA GLU A 297 9.24 8.35 1.22
C GLU A 297 9.18 9.61 0.35
N SER A 298 8.17 9.76 -0.51
CA SER A 298 7.89 11.03 -1.19
C SER A 298 7.25 12.02 -0.21
N PRO A 299 7.87 13.18 0.06
CA PRO A 299 7.27 14.21 0.90
C PRO A 299 5.91 14.67 0.36
N ARG A 300 5.74 14.71 -0.97
CA ARG A 300 4.49 15.12 -1.62
C ARG A 300 3.39 14.09 -1.43
N LEU A 301 3.68 12.81 -1.64
CA LEU A 301 2.69 11.76 -1.41
C LEU A 301 2.38 11.63 0.07
N ALA A 302 3.38 11.66 0.96
CA ALA A 302 3.18 11.68 2.40
C ALA A 302 2.29 12.85 2.86
N HIS A 303 2.49 14.05 2.30
CA HIS A 303 1.63 15.21 2.57
C HIS A 303 0.16 14.94 2.20
N VAL A 304 -0.10 14.42 1.00
CA VAL A 304 -1.45 14.04 0.56
C VAL A 304 -2.08 13.01 1.48
N LEU A 305 -1.32 11.98 1.84
CA LEU A 305 -1.76 10.90 2.75
C LEU A 305 -2.08 11.43 4.15
N HIS A 306 -1.24 12.31 4.69
CA HIS A 306 -1.49 12.98 5.96
C HIS A 306 -2.74 13.85 5.88
N ARG A 307 -2.93 14.63 4.81
CA ARG A 307 -4.12 15.47 4.65
C ARG A 307 -5.41 14.66 4.61
N LEU A 308 -5.45 13.57 3.85
CA LEU A 308 -6.59 12.64 3.83
C LEU A 308 -6.86 12.10 5.25
N GLY A 309 -5.83 11.59 5.92
CA GLY A 309 -5.94 11.03 7.27
C GLY A 309 -6.35 12.02 8.37
N ARG A 310 -6.38 13.34 8.11
CA ARG A 310 -6.87 14.36 9.07
C ARG A 310 -8.39 14.38 9.19
N PHE A 311 -9.13 13.93 8.17
CA PHE A 311 -10.59 13.98 8.16
C PHE A 311 -11.27 12.62 7.94
N CYS A 312 -10.51 11.57 7.60
CA CYS A 312 -11.02 10.21 7.48
C CYS A 312 -10.10 9.18 8.18
N ARG A 313 -10.64 7.99 8.43
CA ARG A 313 -9.85 6.77 8.60
C ARG A 313 -9.51 6.27 7.19
N LEU A 314 -8.30 6.61 6.76
CA LEU A 314 -7.78 6.30 5.44
C LEU A 314 -7.24 4.86 5.42
N ILE A 315 -7.91 4.01 4.64
CA ILE A 315 -7.52 2.64 4.34
C ILE A 315 -6.80 2.65 2.99
N ARG A 316 -5.62 2.05 2.90
CA ARG A 316 -4.83 1.95 1.67
C ARG A 316 -4.46 0.51 1.41
N ILE A 317 -4.42 0.14 0.14
CA ILE A 317 -4.20 -1.22 -0.32
C ILE A 317 -3.14 -1.22 -1.42
N ASP A 318 -2.23 -2.20 -1.39
CA ASP A 318 -1.49 -2.59 -2.59
C ASP A 318 -2.32 -3.66 -3.31
N LYS A 319 -2.69 -3.40 -4.57
CA LYS A 319 -3.49 -4.37 -5.33
C LYS A 319 -2.71 -5.66 -5.53
N ARG A 320 -3.40 -6.79 -5.64
CA ARG A 320 -2.74 -8.07 -5.99
C ARG A 320 -1.80 -7.90 -7.19
N GLY A 321 -0.61 -8.50 -7.12
CA GLY A 321 0.43 -8.33 -8.12
C GLY A 321 1.25 -7.04 -8.01
N THR A 322 0.98 -6.16 -7.06
CA THR A 322 1.71 -4.90 -6.87
C THR A 322 2.22 -4.74 -5.44
N GLY A 323 3.32 -4.00 -5.29
CA GLY A 323 3.82 -3.53 -4.00
C GLY A 323 4.15 -4.66 -3.04
N LEU A 324 3.52 -4.60 -1.86
CA LEU A 324 3.71 -5.56 -0.78
C LEU A 324 2.74 -6.75 -0.84
N SER A 325 1.73 -6.74 -1.72
CA SER A 325 0.80 -7.85 -1.92
C SER A 325 1.44 -8.99 -2.71
N ASP A 326 0.88 -10.19 -2.56
CA ASP A 326 1.38 -11.36 -3.28
C ASP A 326 1.33 -11.16 -4.80
N ARG A 327 2.35 -11.70 -5.48
CA ARG A 327 2.38 -11.82 -6.94
C ARG A 327 1.70 -13.13 -7.33
N THR A 328 0.64 -13.05 -8.10
CA THR A 328 -0.10 -14.22 -8.60
C THR A 328 0.37 -14.60 -10.00
N ALA A 329 0.39 -15.90 -10.30
CA ALA A 329 0.62 -16.37 -11.66
C ALA A 329 -0.65 -16.11 -12.51
N GLY A 330 -0.54 -15.24 -13.52
CA GLY A 330 -1.63 -14.90 -14.43
C GLY A 330 -2.40 -13.64 -14.03
N VAL A 331 -3.37 -13.28 -14.88
CA VAL A 331 -4.13 -12.03 -14.79
C VAL A 331 -5.48 -12.30 -14.11
N SER A 332 -5.66 -11.81 -12.88
CA SER A 332 -6.93 -11.93 -12.15
C SER A 332 -8.04 -11.09 -12.77
N THR A 333 -9.28 -11.56 -12.67
CA THR A 333 -10.45 -10.84 -13.18
C THR A 333 -10.72 -9.56 -12.37
N LEU A 334 -11.51 -8.65 -12.95
CA LEU A 334 -11.90 -7.42 -12.25
C LEU A 334 -12.71 -7.73 -10.97
N GLU A 335 -13.54 -8.77 -11.01
CA GLU A 335 -14.32 -9.27 -9.89
C GLU A 335 -13.41 -9.80 -8.77
N GLU A 336 -12.41 -10.62 -9.09
CA GLU A 336 -11.45 -11.14 -8.10
C GLU A 336 -10.67 -10.01 -7.41
N ARG A 337 -10.30 -8.97 -8.16
CA ARG A 337 -9.62 -7.79 -7.58
C ARG A 337 -10.55 -6.92 -6.76
N MET A 338 -11.82 -6.82 -7.15
CA MET A 338 -12.86 -6.14 -6.38
C MET A 338 -13.11 -6.86 -5.04
N GLU A 339 -13.05 -8.21 -5.03
CA GLU A 339 -13.10 -9.01 -3.80
C GLU A 339 -11.92 -8.73 -2.85
N ASP A 340 -10.74 -8.33 -3.34
CA ASP A 340 -9.64 -7.89 -2.46
C ASP A 340 -10.00 -6.63 -1.68
N VAL A 341 -10.67 -5.69 -2.33
CA VAL A 341 -11.17 -4.47 -1.68
C VAL A 341 -12.15 -4.85 -0.59
N ARG A 342 -13.09 -5.77 -0.88
CA ARG A 342 -14.04 -6.28 0.10
C ARG A 342 -13.35 -6.96 1.28
N ALA A 343 -12.37 -7.83 1.01
CA ALA A 343 -11.62 -8.54 2.05
C ALA A 343 -10.87 -7.59 2.98
N VAL A 344 -10.25 -6.53 2.44
CA VAL A 344 -9.59 -5.48 3.23
C VAL A 344 -10.61 -4.71 4.08
N LEU A 345 -11.75 -4.31 3.51
CA LEU A 345 -12.81 -3.61 4.24
C LEU A 345 -13.36 -4.45 5.39
N ASP A 346 -13.57 -5.75 5.17
CA ASP A 346 -14.02 -6.68 6.20
C ASP A 346 -12.95 -6.85 7.30
N ALA A 347 -11.67 -6.93 6.93
CA ALA A 347 -10.57 -7.06 7.89
C ALA A 347 -10.40 -5.86 8.82
N VAL A 348 -10.72 -4.65 8.35
CA VAL A 348 -10.66 -3.41 9.15
C VAL A 348 -11.99 -3.07 9.83
N GLY A 349 -13.01 -3.92 9.66
CA GLY A 349 -14.34 -3.75 10.23
C GLY A 349 -15.16 -2.62 9.60
N SER A 350 -14.81 -2.18 8.39
CA SER A 350 -15.53 -1.10 7.68
C SER A 350 -16.86 -1.61 7.14
N GLN A 351 -17.96 -1.16 7.74
CA GLN A 351 -19.32 -1.51 7.29
C GLN A 351 -19.72 -0.75 6.02
N ARG A 352 -19.35 0.53 5.93
CA ARG A 352 -19.68 1.39 4.79
C ARG A 352 -18.55 2.39 4.56
N THR A 353 -18.06 2.49 3.32
CA THR A 353 -16.85 3.28 3.00
C THR A 353 -17.05 4.20 1.81
N VAL A 354 -16.31 5.30 1.75
CA VAL A 354 -16.10 6.04 0.51
C VAL A 354 -14.98 5.38 -0.28
N LEU A 355 -15.29 4.92 -1.48
CA LEU A 355 -14.32 4.34 -2.40
C LEU A 355 -13.60 5.47 -3.13
N PHE A 356 -12.28 5.56 -3.00
CA PHE A 356 -11.46 6.51 -3.75
C PHE A 356 -10.55 5.79 -4.73
N GLY A 357 -10.97 5.70 -5.99
CA GLY A 357 -10.23 5.04 -7.06
C GLY A 357 -9.50 6.03 -7.95
N SER A 358 -8.22 5.79 -8.22
CA SER A 358 -7.45 6.53 -9.23
C SER A 358 -7.15 5.65 -10.44
N SER A 359 -7.28 6.19 -11.66
CA SER A 359 -6.99 5.44 -12.89
C SER A 359 -7.79 4.14 -12.96
N GLU A 360 -7.12 3.02 -13.27
CA GLU A 360 -7.65 1.65 -13.19
C GLU A 360 -8.26 1.28 -11.83
N GLY A 361 -7.75 1.85 -10.72
CA GLY A 361 -8.35 1.67 -9.40
C GLY A 361 -9.80 2.16 -9.36
N GLY A 362 -10.13 3.16 -10.18
CA GLY A 362 -11.49 3.63 -10.42
C GLY A 362 -12.41 2.57 -11.03
N ASN A 363 -11.92 1.71 -11.93
CA ASN A 363 -12.72 0.62 -12.52
C ASN A 363 -13.17 -0.40 -11.48
N MET A 364 -12.27 -0.74 -10.55
CA MET A 364 -12.60 -1.63 -9.43
C MET A 364 -13.60 -0.98 -8.47
N CYS A 365 -13.41 0.30 -8.16
CA CYS A 365 -14.35 1.05 -7.31
C CYS A 365 -15.73 1.22 -7.97
N MET A 366 -15.80 1.42 -9.28
CA MET A 366 -17.06 1.47 -10.04
C MET A 366 -17.81 0.15 -9.98
N LEU A 367 -17.11 -0.98 -10.16
CA LEU A 367 -17.71 -2.30 -10.01
C LEU A 367 -18.20 -2.52 -8.58
N PHE A 368 -17.36 -2.23 -7.57
CA PHE A 368 -17.74 -2.37 -6.17
C PHE A 368 -18.99 -1.53 -5.84
N ALA A 369 -19.03 -0.26 -6.26
CA ALA A 369 -20.15 0.64 -5.99
C ALA A 369 -21.46 0.17 -6.63
N ALA A 370 -21.40 -0.43 -7.82
CA ALA A 370 -22.55 -1.02 -8.50
C ALA A 370 -23.00 -2.34 -7.85
N THR A 371 -22.07 -3.16 -7.38
CA THR A 371 -22.36 -4.48 -6.79
C THR A 371 -22.78 -4.40 -5.32
N TYR A 372 -22.17 -3.50 -4.54
CA TYR A 372 -22.38 -3.35 -3.09
C TYR A 372 -22.72 -1.90 -2.72
N PRO A 373 -23.84 -1.33 -3.22
CA PRO A 373 -24.23 0.04 -2.90
C PRO A 373 -24.47 0.27 -1.40
N GLU A 374 -24.91 -0.75 -0.67
CA GLU A 374 -25.10 -0.72 0.79
C GLU A 374 -23.79 -0.63 1.57
N ARG A 375 -22.70 -1.18 1.02
CA ARG A 375 -21.33 -1.07 1.58
C ARG A 375 -20.61 0.20 1.11
N THR A 376 -21.23 1.00 0.24
CA THR A 376 -20.62 2.18 -0.39
C THR A 376 -21.32 3.46 0.07
N ALA A 377 -20.58 4.32 0.79
CA ALA A 377 -21.05 5.64 1.21
C ALA A 377 -21.00 6.64 0.05
N GLY A 378 -19.94 6.57 -0.75
CA GLY A 378 -19.76 7.40 -1.94
C GLY A 378 -18.59 6.90 -2.78
N LEU A 379 -18.49 7.44 -3.99
CA LEU A 379 -17.48 7.08 -4.97
C LEU A 379 -16.70 8.32 -5.41
N VAL A 380 -15.38 8.29 -5.25
CA VAL A 380 -14.46 9.32 -5.76
C VAL A 380 -13.62 8.70 -6.86
N LEU A 381 -13.66 9.29 -8.05
CA LEU A 381 -12.87 8.88 -9.21
C LEU A 381 -11.90 10.01 -9.57
N ASN A 382 -10.60 9.70 -9.60
CA ASN A 382 -9.56 10.64 -10.07
C ASN A 382 -8.85 10.08 -11.30
N GLY A 383 -8.95 10.79 -12.44
CA GLY A 383 -8.31 10.37 -13.70
C GLY A 383 -8.70 8.95 -14.12
N ALA A 384 -9.94 8.53 -13.84
CA ALA A 384 -10.45 7.20 -14.16
C ALA A 384 -11.09 7.16 -15.56
N PHE A 385 -11.23 5.97 -16.12
CA PHE A 385 -11.79 5.74 -17.45
C PHE A 385 -12.85 4.64 -17.44
N ALA A 386 -13.71 4.62 -18.45
CA ALA A 386 -14.73 3.58 -18.59
C ALA A 386 -14.27 2.40 -19.44
N ARG A 387 -13.34 2.63 -20.38
CA ARG A 387 -12.81 1.62 -21.29
C ARG A 387 -11.37 1.95 -21.66
N GLY A 388 -10.48 0.95 -21.61
CA GLY A 388 -9.06 1.17 -21.80
C GLY A 388 -8.58 1.21 -23.26
N ILE A 389 -9.41 0.81 -24.22
CA ILE A 389 -9.05 0.77 -25.64
C ILE A 389 -10.10 1.42 -26.53
N TRP A 390 -9.63 2.05 -27.60
CA TRP A 390 -10.45 2.74 -28.58
C TRP A 390 -11.64 1.91 -29.07
N SER A 391 -12.79 2.55 -29.19
CA SER A 391 -13.94 2.07 -29.95
C SER A 391 -14.65 3.26 -30.62
N PRO A 392 -15.48 3.05 -31.65
CA PRO A 392 -16.17 4.15 -32.34
C PRO A 392 -17.01 5.06 -31.41
N ASP A 393 -17.54 4.49 -30.34
CA ASP A 393 -18.34 5.14 -29.30
C ASP A 393 -17.53 5.55 -28.06
N TYR A 394 -16.21 5.32 -28.06
CA TYR A 394 -15.25 5.74 -27.05
C TYR A 394 -13.92 6.17 -27.69
N PRO A 395 -13.91 7.27 -28.48
CA PRO A 395 -12.84 7.56 -29.43
C PRO A 395 -11.57 8.18 -28.81
N TRP A 396 -11.58 8.48 -27.50
CA TRP A 396 -10.49 9.15 -26.80
C TRP A 396 -9.47 8.17 -26.20
N ALA A 397 -9.90 6.92 -25.96
CA ALA A 397 -9.00 5.87 -25.51
C ALA A 397 -7.97 5.53 -26.59
N LYS A 398 -6.84 4.98 -26.15
CA LYS A 398 -5.71 4.61 -27.01
C LYS A 398 -6.10 3.50 -27.99
N THR A 399 -5.56 3.55 -29.20
CA THR A 399 -5.67 2.43 -30.13
C THR A 399 -4.80 1.27 -29.67
N ARG A 400 -5.05 0.07 -30.22
CA ARG A 400 -4.24 -1.12 -29.88
C ARG A 400 -2.78 -0.95 -30.30
N GLU A 401 -2.52 -0.24 -31.40
CA GLU A 401 -1.18 0.08 -31.88
C GLU A 401 -0.45 1.04 -30.94
N GLN A 402 -1.13 2.07 -30.44
CA GLN A 402 -0.58 2.99 -29.45
C GLN A 402 -0.25 2.25 -28.13
N MET A 403 -1.15 1.36 -27.70
CA MET A 403 -0.93 0.53 -26.52
C MET A 403 0.30 -0.39 -26.68
N GLU A 404 0.44 -1.12 -27.79
CA GLU A 404 1.63 -1.97 -28.00
C GLU A 404 2.93 -1.16 -28.08
N ALA A 405 2.88 0.07 -28.61
CA ALA A 405 4.04 0.96 -28.61
C ALA A 405 4.44 1.40 -27.18
N GLU A 406 3.47 1.67 -26.31
CA GLU A 406 3.74 1.98 -24.89
C GLU A 406 4.32 0.77 -24.15
N LEU A 407 3.82 -0.44 -24.41
CA LEU A 407 4.37 -1.65 -23.81
C LEU A 407 5.84 -1.87 -24.19
N ALA A 408 6.21 -1.58 -25.44
CA ALA A 408 7.60 -1.69 -25.87
C ALA A 408 8.50 -0.65 -25.17
N ILE A 409 7.97 0.53 -24.83
CA ILE A 409 8.68 1.53 -24.03
C ILE A 409 8.84 1.04 -22.59
N ILE A 410 7.76 0.52 -21.98
CA ILE A 410 7.80 -0.05 -20.63
C ILE A 410 8.85 -1.18 -20.58
N GLU A 411 8.86 -2.10 -21.54
CA GLU A 411 9.83 -3.19 -21.58
C GLU A 411 11.28 -2.70 -21.61
N ARG A 412 11.55 -1.60 -22.33
CA ARG A 412 12.89 -1.05 -22.52
C ARG A 412 13.36 -0.19 -21.34
N ASP A 413 12.48 0.66 -20.82
CA ASP A 413 12.83 1.78 -19.93
C ASP A 413 12.21 1.65 -18.52
N TRP A 414 11.65 0.47 -18.16
CA TRP A 414 10.92 0.30 -16.89
C TRP A 414 11.73 0.74 -15.66
N GLY A 415 11.15 1.67 -14.91
CA GLY A 415 11.71 2.14 -13.66
C GLY A 415 12.87 3.09 -13.88
N GLU A 416 12.88 3.85 -14.96
CA GLU A 416 13.84 4.94 -15.18
C GLU A 416 13.25 6.28 -14.69
N PRO A 417 14.08 7.27 -14.29
CA PRO A 417 13.62 8.60 -13.86
C PRO A 417 12.70 9.32 -14.86
N ALA A 418 12.79 8.97 -16.15
CA ALA A 418 11.96 9.50 -17.21
C ALA A 418 10.49 9.04 -17.14
N ASP A 419 10.19 7.91 -16.49
CA ASP A 419 8.81 7.40 -16.38
C ASP A 419 7.88 8.38 -15.65
N LEU A 420 8.43 9.27 -14.83
CA LEU A 420 7.67 10.33 -14.18
C LEU A 420 7.06 11.32 -15.18
N SER A 421 7.61 11.43 -16.41
CA SER A 421 7.20 12.45 -17.38
C SER A 421 5.77 12.33 -17.87
N ASN A 422 5.19 11.14 -17.77
CA ASN A 422 3.78 10.90 -18.11
C ASN A 422 2.89 10.85 -16.86
N ALA A 423 3.43 10.44 -15.71
CA ALA A 423 2.68 10.37 -14.45
C ALA A 423 2.51 11.74 -13.77
N ALA A 424 3.58 12.52 -13.69
CA ALA A 424 3.63 13.84 -13.06
C ALA A 424 4.61 14.78 -13.80
N PRO A 425 4.28 15.23 -15.04
CA PRO A 425 5.11 16.16 -15.80
C PRO A 425 5.61 17.37 -15.00
N SER A 426 4.80 17.89 -14.07
CA SER A 426 5.16 19.07 -13.26
C SER A 426 6.37 18.84 -12.34
N LEU A 427 6.64 17.58 -11.98
CA LEU A 427 7.68 17.18 -11.04
C LEU A 427 8.99 16.80 -11.76
N MET A 428 9.06 16.89 -13.09
CA MET A 428 10.25 16.51 -13.85
C MET A 428 11.53 17.31 -13.53
N LYS A 429 11.37 18.49 -12.91
CA LYS A 429 12.49 19.31 -12.45
C LYS A 429 12.96 18.93 -11.04
N ASP A 430 12.21 18.12 -10.32
CA ASP A 430 12.56 17.63 -8.99
C ASP A 430 13.39 16.35 -9.10
N ALA A 431 14.67 16.44 -8.75
CA ALA A 431 15.58 15.30 -8.83
C ALA A 431 15.22 14.18 -7.85
N PHE A 432 14.71 14.54 -6.67
CA PHE A 432 14.34 13.56 -5.65
C PHE A 432 13.10 12.78 -6.08
N GLU A 433 12.03 13.47 -6.51
CA GLU A 433 10.78 12.80 -6.90
C GLU A 433 10.98 11.87 -8.11
N LYS A 434 11.86 12.24 -9.05
CA LYS A 434 12.23 11.38 -10.17
C LYS A 434 12.90 10.08 -9.74
N GLU A 435 13.93 10.17 -8.91
CA GLU A 435 14.67 8.99 -8.43
C GLU A 435 13.81 8.13 -7.50
N TRP A 436 13.03 8.78 -6.64
CA TRP A 436 12.06 8.10 -5.79
C TRP A 436 11.02 7.35 -6.63
N PHE A 437 10.44 7.97 -7.67
CA PHE A 437 9.43 7.31 -8.50
C PHE A 437 10.02 6.14 -9.27
N ALA A 438 11.23 6.29 -9.83
CA ALA A 438 11.95 5.20 -10.46
C ALA A 438 12.16 4.01 -9.49
N ALA A 439 12.60 4.28 -8.26
CA ALA A 439 12.73 3.26 -7.21
C ALA A 439 11.37 2.66 -6.80
N PHE A 440 10.33 3.49 -6.71
CA PHE A 440 8.97 3.08 -6.41
C PHE A 440 8.47 2.07 -7.45
N LEU A 441 8.62 2.34 -8.75
CA LEU A 441 8.22 1.43 -9.82
C LEU A 441 8.94 0.07 -9.71
N ARG A 442 10.28 0.07 -9.63
CA ARG A 442 11.10 -1.16 -9.57
C ARG A 442 10.80 -2.02 -8.33
N ASN A 443 10.42 -1.41 -7.22
CA ASN A 443 10.04 -2.11 -5.99
C ASN A 443 8.55 -2.49 -5.94
N SER A 444 7.72 -1.91 -6.81
CA SER A 444 6.28 -2.20 -6.90
C SER A 444 5.97 -3.35 -7.84
N ALA A 445 6.63 -3.40 -9.01
CA ALA A 445 6.41 -4.44 -10.02
C ALA A 445 7.69 -4.73 -10.81
N SER A 446 7.86 -5.99 -11.21
CA SER A 446 8.87 -6.33 -12.22
C SER A 446 8.41 -5.82 -13.61
N PRO A 447 9.31 -5.65 -14.60
CA PRO A 447 8.90 -5.23 -15.94
C PRO A 447 7.82 -6.14 -16.56
N ALA A 448 7.94 -7.45 -16.37
CA ALA A 448 6.96 -8.41 -16.88
C ALA A 448 5.59 -8.27 -16.19
N ASP A 449 5.58 -8.04 -14.87
CA ASP A 449 4.34 -7.78 -14.12
C ASP A 449 3.71 -6.46 -14.57
N ALA A 450 4.51 -5.40 -14.73
CA ALA A 450 4.06 -4.09 -15.17
C ALA A 450 3.39 -4.15 -16.55
N ILE A 451 4.02 -4.81 -17.53
CA ILE A 451 3.47 -5.04 -18.87
C ILE A 451 2.15 -5.81 -18.79
N SER A 452 2.10 -6.87 -17.98
CA SER A 452 0.90 -7.70 -17.81
C SER A 452 -0.25 -6.91 -17.20
N LEU A 453 0.04 -6.08 -16.19
CA LEU A 453 -0.92 -5.19 -15.55
C LEU A 453 -1.43 -4.12 -16.52
N TRP A 454 -0.55 -3.51 -17.32
CA TRP A 454 -0.93 -2.49 -18.30
C TRP A 454 -1.82 -3.06 -19.40
N ARG A 455 -1.43 -4.22 -19.96
CA ARG A 455 -2.25 -4.96 -20.94
C ARG A 455 -3.64 -5.23 -20.40
N TRP A 456 -3.71 -5.79 -19.19
CA TRP A 456 -4.99 -6.06 -18.56
C TRP A 456 -5.85 -4.80 -18.37
N SER A 457 -5.25 -3.73 -17.88
CA SER A 457 -5.91 -2.42 -17.72
C SER A 457 -6.60 -1.96 -19.00
N THR A 458 -5.93 -2.15 -20.16
CA THR A 458 -6.45 -1.74 -21.46
C THR A 458 -7.64 -2.59 -21.94
N GLU A 459 -7.80 -3.80 -21.42
CA GLU A 459 -8.90 -4.70 -21.77
C GLU A 459 -10.17 -4.47 -20.94
N ILE A 460 -10.09 -3.63 -19.90
CA ILE A 460 -11.23 -3.29 -19.05
C ILE A 460 -12.26 -2.49 -19.86
N ASP A 461 -13.53 -2.88 -19.73
CA ASP A 461 -14.70 -2.11 -20.16
C ASP A 461 -15.80 -2.21 -19.10
N VAL A 462 -16.06 -1.10 -18.42
CA VAL A 462 -17.09 -0.97 -17.38
C VAL A 462 -18.27 -0.10 -17.84
N ARG A 463 -18.36 0.26 -19.12
CA ARG A 463 -19.40 1.17 -19.62
C ARG A 463 -20.82 0.68 -19.33
N SER A 464 -21.03 -0.64 -19.36
CA SER A 464 -22.33 -1.27 -19.11
C SER A 464 -22.80 -1.15 -17.66
N ILE A 465 -21.89 -0.99 -16.69
CA ILE A 465 -22.24 -0.92 -15.27
C ILE A 465 -22.42 0.51 -14.74
N LEU A 466 -21.96 1.52 -15.48
CA LEU A 466 -22.05 2.93 -15.05
C LEU A 466 -23.47 3.36 -14.66
N PRO A 467 -24.53 2.99 -15.41
CA PRO A 467 -25.90 3.37 -15.04
C PRO A 467 -26.42 2.73 -13.74
N ALA A 468 -25.79 1.64 -13.27
CA ALA A 468 -26.16 0.95 -12.03
C ALA A 468 -25.50 1.58 -10.79
N ILE A 469 -24.59 2.55 -10.97
CA ILE A 469 -23.98 3.28 -9.86
C ILE A 469 -24.96 4.35 -9.38
N HIS A 470 -25.54 4.12 -8.20
CA HIS A 470 -26.55 5.01 -7.60
C HIS A 470 -26.04 5.76 -6.35
N VAL A 471 -24.80 5.53 -5.93
CA VAL A 471 -24.19 6.20 -4.78
C VAL A 471 -23.74 7.61 -5.15
N PRO A 472 -23.66 8.55 -4.18
CA PRO A 472 -23.05 9.86 -4.40
C PRO A 472 -21.68 9.69 -5.06
N THR A 473 -21.43 10.41 -6.15
CA THR A 473 -20.20 10.24 -6.94
C THR A 473 -19.55 11.58 -7.22
N LEU A 474 -18.25 11.69 -6.93
CA LEU A 474 -17.36 12.77 -7.35
C LEU A 474 -16.40 12.25 -8.39
N ILE A 475 -16.27 12.96 -9.50
CA ILE A 475 -15.30 12.69 -10.56
C ILE A 475 -14.42 13.93 -10.68
N VAL A 476 -13.12 13.76 -10.44
CA VAL A 476 -12.11 14.80 -10.60
C VAL A 476 -11.17 14.43 -11.72
N HIS A 477 -10.88 15.37 -12.61
CA HIS A 477 -9.99 15.12 -13.75
C HIS A 477 -9.09 16.32 -14.02
N ARG A 478 -7.81 16.06 -14.32
CA ARG A 478 -6.86 17.10 -14.73
C ARG A 478 -6.97 17.33 -16.24
N THR A 479 -7.11 18.58 -16.67
CA THR A 479 -7.39 18.90 -18.08
C THR A 479 -6.26 18.51 -19.04
N GLY A 480 -5.01 18.41 -18.55
CA GLY A 480 -3.83 18.04 -19.33
C GLY A 480 -3.30 16.64 -19.05
N ASP A 481 -4.10 15.78 -18.39
CA ASP A 481 -3.73 14.39 -18.09
C ASP A 481 -3.32 13.64 -19.37
N ARG A 482 -2.12 13.03 -19.33
CA ARG A 482 -1.48 12.37 -20.48
C ARG A 482 -1.74 10.87 -20.54
N TRP A 483 -2.24 10.28 -19.46
CA TRP A 483 -2.57 8.85 -19.42
C TRP A 483 -4.04 8.60 -19.71
N VAL A 484 -4.91 9.44 -19.16
CA VAL A 484 -6.37 9.33 -19.32
C VAL A 484 -6.91 10.69 -19.73
N MET A 485 -7.48 10.78 -20.93
CA MET A 485 -7.92 12.05 -21.50
C MET A 485 -9.11 12.61 -20.71
N VAL A 486 -9.23 13.94 -20.63
CA VAL A 486 -10.30 14.60 -19.86
C VAL A 486 -11.71 14.21 -20.34
N GLU A 487 -11.85 13.90 -21.64
CA GLU A 487 -13.08 13.39 -22.24
C GLU A 487 -13.57 12.08 -21.62
N GLU A 488 -12.65 11.24 -21.12
CA GLU A 488 -12.98 9.98 -20.46
C GLU A 488 -13.70 10.24 -19.13
N GLY A 489 -13.23 11.24 -18.36
CA GLY A 489 -13.92 11.72 -17.15
C GLY A 489 -15.28 12.36 -17.46
N ARG A 490 -15.37 13.19 -18.51
CA ARG A 490 -16.64 13.75 -19.00
C ARG A 490 -17.62 12.66 -19.43
N TYR A 491 -17.14 11.55 -19.96
CA TYR A 491 -17.99 10.41 -20.29
C TYR A 491 -18.54 9.75 -19.03
N LEU A 492 -17.69 9.46 -18.03
CA LEU A 492 -18.15 8.91 -16.75
C LEU A 492 -19.24 9.80 -16.12
N ALA A 493 -19.02 11.11 -16.09
CA ALA A 493 -19.98 12.07 -15.55
C ALA A 493 -21.35 12.07 -16.26
N ARG A 494 -21.37 11.77 -17.56
CA ARG A 494 -22.61 11.68 -18.35
C ARG A 494 -23.37 10.36 -18.11
N HIS A 495 -22.67 9.31 -17.70
CA HIS A 495 -23.24 7.95 -17.62
C HIS A 495 -23.45 7.46 -16.18
N ILE A 496 -22.88 8.14 -15.18
CA ILE A 496 -23.17 7.92 -13.76
C ILE A 496 -24.18 8.98 -13.31
N ALA A 497 -25.38 8.54 -12.94
CA ALA A 497 -26.45 9.45 -12.55
C ALA A 497 -26.09 10.23 -11.28
N GLY A 498 -26.26 11.55 -11.31
CA GLY A 498 -26.00 12.42 -10.14
C GLY A 498 -24.52 12.66 -9.83
N ALA A 499 -23.60 12.26 -10.71
CA ALA A 499 -22.18 12.50 -10.52
C ALA A 499 -21.84 14.01 -10.54
N ARG A 500 -21.09 14.46 -9.53
CA ARG A 500 -20.46 15.78 -9.52
C ARG A 500 -19.13 15.69 -10.27
N TYR A 501 -19.00 16.44 -11.35
CA TYR A 501 -17.77 16.47 -12.16
C TYR A 501 -16.99 17.77 -11.93
N VAL A 502 -15.68 17.64 -11.72
CA VAL A 502 -14.76 18.74 -11.48
C VAL A 502 -13.54 18.59 -12.38
N GLU A 503 -13.30 19.58 -13.24
CA GLU A 503 -12.05 19.71 -13.99
C GLU A 503 -11.08 20.60 -13.21
N LEU A 504 -9.86 20.11 -13.02
CA LEU A 504 -8.77 20.87 -12.43
C LEU A 504 -7.71 21.16 -13.49
N ALA A 505 -7.13 22.35 -13.47
CA ALA A 505 -6.01 22.68 -14.35
C ALA A 505 -4.77 21.83 -13.99
N GLY A 506 -3.94 21.52 -14.97
CA GLY A 506 -2.67 20.80 -14.79
C GLY A 506 -2.59 19.50 -15.59
N ASP A 507 -1.39 18.90 -15.59
CA ASP A 507 -1.03 17.79 -16.48
C ASP A 507 -0.75 16.48 -15.73
N ASP A 508 -0.70 16.52 -14.40
CA ASP A 508 -0.31 15.37 -13.58
C ASP A 508 -1.47 14.42 -13.37
N HIS A 509 -1.26 13.14 -13.65
CA HIS A 509 -2.24 12.07 -13.44
C HIS A 509 -2.31 11.65 -11.96
N VAL A 510 -1.19 11.75 -11.25
CA VAL A 510 -1.03 11.27 -9.87
C VAL A 510 -1.65 12.22 -8.84
N ILE A 511 -2.07 11.68 -7.68
CA ILE A 511 -2.71 12.46 -6.61
C ILE A 511 -1.76 13.42 -5.87
N TRP A 512 -0.44 13.27 -6.04
CA TRP A 512 0.61 14.04 -5.36
C TRP A 512 1.35 15.03 -6.28
N GLY A 513 0.79 15.28 -7.47
CA GLY A 513 1.33 16.24 -8.43
C GLY A 513 1.24 17.69 -7.94
N HIS A 514 1.44 18.61 -8.88
CA HIS A 514 1.20 20.03 -8.67
C HIS A 514 -0.24 20.28 -8.26
N ASP A 515 -0.42 21.22 -7.32
CA ASP A 515 -1.74 21.59 -6.81
C ASP A 515 -2.56 20.39 -6.28
N CYS A 516 -1.89 19.38 -5.72
CA CYS A 516 -2.53 18.24 -5.05
C CYS A 516 -3.47 18.68 -3.93
N ASP A 517 -3.21 19.83 -3.31
CA ASP A 517 -4.05 20.37 -2.25
C ASP A 517 -5.47 20.66 -2.71
N ARG A 518 -5.64 21.17 -3.95
CA ARG A 518 -6.96 21.42 -4.52
C ARG A 518 -7.74 20.13 -4.76
N LEU A 519 -7.08 19.07 -5.20
CA LEU A 519 -7.70 17.74 -5.32
C LEU A 519 -8.22 17.27 -3.96
N ILE A 520 -7.39 17.39 -2.93
CA ILE A 520 -7.79 16.98 -1.58
C ILE A 520 -8.90 17.85 -0.99
N ASP A 521 -8.95 19.15 -1.31
CA ASP A 521 -10.07 20.01 -0.90
C ASP A 521 -11.40 19.56 -1.51
N GLU A 522 -11.41 19.19 -2.79
CA GLU A 522 -12.61 18.66 -3.47
C GLU A 522 -13.05 17.31 -2.88
N ILE A 523 -12.09 16.45 -2.55
CA ILE A 523 -12.35 15.17 -1.89
C ILE A 523 -12.85 15.40 -0.48
N GLN A 524 -12.26 16.32 0.30
CA GLN A 524 -12.70 16.63 1.66
C GLN A 524 -14.11 17.20 1.66
N ALA A 525 -14.40 18.16 0.78
CA ALA A 525 -15.74 18.74 0.64
C ALA A 525 -16.76 17.69 0.21
N PHE A 526 -16.38 16.79 -0.70
CA PHE A 526 -17.21 15.67 -1.06
C PHE A 526 -17.38 14.70 0.10
N VAL A 527 -16.34 14.21 0.76
CA VAL A 527 -16.43 13.27 1.90
C VAL A 527 -17.28 13.84 3.02
N ALA A 528 -17.17 15.15 3.29
CA ALA A 528 -18.00 15.85 4.26
C ALA A 528 -19.49 15.92 3.88
N GLY A 529 -19.83 15.80 2.59
CA GLY A 529 -21.23 15.79 2.09
C GLY A 529 -21.69 14.47 1.46
N ALA A 530 -20.79 13.53 1.20
CA ALA A 530 -20.98 12.20 0.59
C ALA A 530 -21.22 11.15 1.66
N LEU A 531 -20.74 11.42 2.86
CA LEU A 531 -21.55 11.11 4.01
C LEU A 531 -22.66 12.17 4.11
N PRO A 532 -23.93 11.82 3.85
CA PRO A 532 -24.93 12.30 4.79
C PRO A 532 -24.45 11.91 6.19
N VAL A 533 -24.72 12.74 7.19
CA VAL A 533 -24.45 12.46 8.62
C VAL A 533 -25.13 11.13 8.97
N GLY A 534 -24.44 9.99 8.77
CA GLY A 534 -25.13 8.72 8.54
C GLY A 534 -26.19 8.83 7.44
N PRO A 535 -26.98 7.80 7.11
CA PRO A 535 -28.38 8.17 6.91
C PRO A 535 -28.79 8.89 8.21
N ASP A 536 -29.47 10.05 8.09
CA ASP A 536 -30.67 10.20 8.89
C ASP A 536 -31.48 8.95 8.57
N GLU A 537 -31.25 7.86 9.32
CA GLU A 537 -32.07 6.69 9.20
C GLU A 537 -33.37 7.21 9.77
N ARG A 538 -34.28 7.62 8.88
CA ARG A 538 -35.67 7.83 9.24
C ARG A 538 -36.19 6.48 9.70
N VAL A 539 -35.95 6.22 10.96
CA VAL A 539 -36.36 5.00 11.63
C VAL A 539 -37.69 5.29 12.26
N LEU A 540 -38.64 4.41 11.97
CA LEU A 540 -39.85 4.37 12.74
C LEU A 540 -39.51 3.80 14.12
N VAL A 541 -39.53 4.65 15.14
CA VAL A 541 -39.24 4.26 16.53
C VAL A 541 -40.40 4.62 17.43
N THR A 542 -40.50 3.92 18.56
CA THR A 542 -41.39 4.33 19.65
C THR A 542 -40.61 5.23 20.61
N VAL A 543 -41.08 6.45 20.81
CA VAL A 543 -40.52 7.44 21.74
C VAL A 543 -41.31 7.41 23.05
N LEU A 544 -40.61 7.31 24.17
CA LEU A 544 -41.11 7.49 25.54
C LEU A 544 -40.52 8.76 26.13
N CYS A 545 -41.36 9.76 26.37
CA CYS A 545 -41.03 10.92 27.19
C CYS A 545 -41.68 10.74 28.56
N ALA A 546 -40.91 10.87 29.64
CA ALA A 546 -41.46 10.76 30.99
C ALA A 546 -40.88 11.81 31.92
N GLU A 547 -41.70 12.26 32.87
CA GLU A 547 -41.35 13.25 33.87
C GLU A 547 -41.85 12.81 35.25
N ILE A 548 -40.96 12.89 36.22
CA ILE A 548 -41.25 12.70 37.63
C ILE A 548 -41.79 14.04 38.15
N VAL A 549 -43.05 14.01 38.56
CA VAL A 549 -43.74 15.14 39.16
C VAL A 549 -43.91 14.91 40.65
N GLU A 550 -43.73 15.97 41.43
CA GLU A 550 -43.96 15.92 42.88
C GLU A 550 -45.46 15.75 43.15
N SER A 551 -45.79 14.75 43.97
CA SER A 551 -47.16 14.60 44.46
C SER A 551 -47.53 15.81 45.31
N ARG A 552 -48.59 16.53 44.91
CA ARG A 552 -49.15 17.64 45.71
C ARG A 552 -49.54 17.25 47.14
N ALA A 553 -49.67 15.95 47.43
CA ALA A 553 -50.04 15.43 48.75
C ALA A 553 -48.86 15.37 49.75
N GLU A 554 -47.60 15.41 49.28
CA GLU A 554 -46.40 15.21 50.14
C GLU A 554 -45.44 16.42 50.21
N LEU A 555 -45.78 17.54 49.56
CA LEU A 555 -45.08 18.84 49.62
C LEU A 555 -44.85 19.39 51.04
N ALA A 556 -45.34 18.72 52.09
CA ALA A 556 -45.21 19.18 53.47
C ALA A 556 -43.92 18.71 54.16
N HIS A 557 -43.33 17.53 53.88
CA HIS A 557 -42.46 16.89 54.89
C HIS A 557 -41.21 16.07 54.49
N ALA A 558 -40.69 16.07 53.25
CA ALA A 558 -39.36 15.47 53.03
C ALA A 558 -38.48 16.17 51.96
N ASP A 559 -37.18 16.22 52.23
CA ASP A 559 -36.16 16.56 51.23
C ASP A 559 -35.92 15.33 50.35
N HIS A 560 -36.65 15.24 49.24
CA HIS A 560 -36.61 14.09 48.32
C HIS A 560 -35.41 14.12 47.37
N GLY A 561 -34.53 15.13 47.44
CA GLY A 561 -33.36 15.27 46.56
C GLY A 561 -32.45 14.03 46.49
N PRO A 562 -32.09 13.39 47.63
CA PRO A 562 -31.28 12.17 47.63
C PRO A 562 -31.99 10.94 47.04
N LEU A 563 -33.32 10.86 47.22
CA LEU A 563 -34.17 9.79 46.68
C LEU A 563 -34.31 9.91 45.16
N LEU A 564 -34.60 11.12 44.67
CA LEU A 564 -34.59 11.45 43.24
C LEU A 564 -33.25 11.08 42.63
N ALA A 565 -32.13 11.48 43.25
CA ALA A 565 -30.77 11.16 42.79
C ALA A 565 -30.47 9.64 42.76
N HIS A 566 -30.98 8.85 43.71
CA HIS A 566 -30.80 7.40 43.75
C HIS A 566 -31.52 6.69 42.59
N TRP A 567 -32.79 7.01 42.37
CA TRP A 567 -33.57 6.48 41.24
C TRP A 567 -33.03 7.01 39.90
N HIS A 568 -32.48 8.23 39.91
CA HIS A 568 -31.80 8.85 38.78
C HIS A 568 -30.56 8.10 38.31
N ASN A 569 -29.87 7.36 39.17
CA ASN A 569 -28.55 6.81 38.83
C ASN A 569 -28.57 5.31 38.55
N ASN A 570 -29.56 4.55 39.05
CA ASN A 570 -29.54 3.08 38.92
C ASN A 570 -30.85 2.44 38.42
N GLU A 571 -32.01 2.82 38.95
CA GLU A 571 -33.24 2.02 38.76
C GLU A 571 -33.98 2.29 37.43
N ILE A 572 -33.99 3.54 36.95
CA ILE A 572 -34.55 3.86 35.61
C ILE A 572 -33.75 3.14 34.52
N GLY A 573 -32.42 3.10 34.66
CA GLY A 573 -31.55 2.37 33.74
C GLY A 573 -31.88 0.87 33.71
N VAL A 574 -32.10 0.25 34.87
CA VAL A 574 -32.48 -1.18 34.94
C VAL A 574 -33.79 -1.47 34.21
N GLU A 575 -34.83 -0.64 34.38
CA GLU A 575 -36.11 -0.84 33.68
C GLU A 575 -36.02 -0.56 32.18
N LEU A 576 -35.19 0.40 31.76
CA LEU A 576 -34.91 0.64 30.35
C LEU A 576 -34.17 -0.56 29.73
N ASP A 577 -33.13 -1.07 30.40
CA ASP A 577 -32.37 -2.23 29.95
C ASP A 577 -33.25 -3.49 29.84
N LEU A 578 -34.09 -3.76 30.85
CA LEU A 578 -35.03 -4.89 30.85
C LEU A 578 -36.07 -4.80 29.71
N ALA A 579 -36.41 -3.59 29.31
CA ALA A 579 -37.36 -3.32 28.24
C ALA A 579 -36.70 -3.13 26.87
N GLU A 580 -35.38 -3.32 26.76
CA GLU A 580 -34.57 -3.07 25.55
C GLU A 580 -34.74 -1.63 25.03
N GLY A 581 -34.85 -0.67 25.94
CA GLY A 581 -34.96 0.76 25.65
C GLY A 581 -33.60 1.43 25.65
N LEU A 582 -33.34 2.28 24.66
CA LEU A 582 -32.15 3.12 24.60
C LEU A 582 -32.48 4.50 25.17
N GLU A 583 -31.77 4.91 26.21
CA GLU A 583 -31.88 6.27 26.74
C GLU A 583 -31.17 7.28 25.83
N ILE A 584 -31.89 8.35 25.47
CA ILE A 584 -31.38 9.40 24.57
C ILE A 584 -30.97 10.64 25.36
N ARG A 585 -31.85 11.11 26.26
CA ARG A 585 -31.59 12.30 27.09
C ARG A 585 -32.12 12.08 28.49
N ARG A 586 -31.37 12.59 29.47
CA ARG A 586 -31.74 12.57 30.88
C ARG A 586 -31.53 13.96 31.49
N SER A 587 -32.53 14.43 32.22
CA SER A 587 -32.54 15.68 33.00
C SER A 587 -33.01 15.38 34.42
N ALA A 588 -32.82 16.32 35.37
CA ALA A 588 -33.02 16.08 36.81
C ALA A 588 -34.37 15.52 37.26
N ASN A 589 -35.42 15.64 36.44
CA ASN A 589 -36.75 15.08 36.71
C ASN A 589 -37.40 14.43 35.47
N SER A 590 -36.67 14.26 34.37
CA SER A 590 -37.25 13.75 33.12
C SER A 590 -36.25 12.96 32.30
N PHE A 591 -36.77 12.04 31.49
CA PHE A 591 -35.96 11.28 30.55
C PHE A 591 -36.70 11.05 29.24
N LEU A 592 -35.89 10.82 28.21
CA LEU A 592 -36.30 10.49 26.85
C LEU A 592 -35.64 9.16 26.48
N ALA A 593 -36.43 8.18 26.09
CA ALA A 593 -35.95 6.88 25.63
C ALA A 593 -36.66 6.44 24.35
N VAL A 594 -35.99 5.61 23.56
CA VAL A 594 -36.54 5.03 22.32
C VAL A 594 -36.59 3.51 22.41
N PHE A 595 -37.61 2.92 21.78
CA PHE A 595 -37.88 1.50 21.77
C PHE A 595 -38.25 1.04 20.35
N HIS A 596 -37.89 -0.20 20.02
CA HIS A 596 -38.31 -0.85 18.78
C HIS A 596 -39.77 -1.38 18.84
N ARG A 597 -40.36 -1.49 20.03
CA ARG A 597 -41.70 -2.09 20.22
C ARG A 597 -42.59 -1.21 21.10
N PRO A 598 -43.80 -0.82 20.63
CA PRO A 598 -44.65 0.11 21.38
C PRO A 598 -45.16 -0.46 22.70
N THR A 599 -45.49 -1.74 22.74
CA THR A 599 -45.94 -2.41 23.97
C THR A 599 -44.85 -2.39 25.04
N ARG A 600 -43.56 -2.52 24.67
CA ARG A 600 -42.43 -2.49 25.61
C ARG A 600 -42.24 -1.10 26.22
N ALA A 601 -42.35 -0.05 25.41
CA ALA A 601 -42.27 1.33 25.89
C ALA A 601 -43.36 1.63 26.94
N VAL A 602 -44.60 1.23 26.66
CA VAL A 602 -45.72 1.40 27.59
C VAL A 602 -45.53 0.57 28.87
N GLN A 603 -45.11 -0.69 28.75
CA GLN A 603 -44.82 -1.55 29.89
C GLN A 603 -43.70 -1.01 30.78
N CYS A 604 -42.63 -0.49 30.16
CA CYS A 604 -41.53 0.16 30.86
C CYS A 604 -42.02 1.37 31.68
N ALA A 605 -42.85 2.23 31.08
CA ALA A 605 -43.44 3.37 31.78
C ALA A 605 -44.30 2.93 32.98
N PHE A 606 -45.08 1.85 32.86
CA PHE A 606 -45.82 1.27 33.99
C PHE A 606 -44.90 0.71 35.08
N ALA A 607 -43.85 -0.01 34.70
CA ALA A 607 -42.91 -0.60 35.65
C ALA A 607 -42.19 0.48 36.47
N ILE A 608 -41.70 1.53 35.79
CA ILE A 608 -41.06 2.68 36.43
C ILE A 608 -42.05 3.37 37.38
N ARG A 609 -43.27 3.67 36.91
CA ARG A 609 -44.31 4.32 37.74
C ARG A 609 -44.64 3.50 38.99
N ASN A 610 -44.87 2.20 38.85
CA ASN A 610 -45.26 1.32 39.95
C ASN A 610 -44.11 1.14 40.97
N ARG A 611 -42.85 1.20 40.52
CA ARG A 611 -41.69 1.21 41.43
C ARG A 611 -41.55 2.53 42.19
N MET A 612 -41.98 3.64 41.60
CA MET A 612 -41.90 4.97 42.21
C MET A 612 -43.04 5.26 43.20
N GLU A 613 -44.21 4.66 43.00
CA GLU A 613 -45.42 4.88 43.81
C GLU A 613 -45.21 4.70 45.34
N PRO A 614 -44.52 3.66 45.85
CA PRO A 614 -44.28 3.48 47.29
C PRO A 614 -43.46 4.61 47.95
N PHE A 615 -42.79 5.44 47.15
CA PHE A 615 -41.91 6.51 47.60
C PHE A 615 -42.53 7.90 47.44
N GLY A 616 -43.82 7.98 47.13
CA GLY A 616 -44.54 9.26 46.97
C GLY A 616 -44.22 10.00 45.67
N LEU A 617 -43.43 9.39 44.78
CA LEU A 617 -43.06 9.96 43.49
C LEU A 617 -44.07 9.56 42.42
N VAL A 618 -44.48 10.53 41.60
CA VAL A 618 -45.51 10.33 40.59
C VAL A 618 -44.88 10.49 39.21
N LEU A 619 -44.98 9.47 38.37
CA LEU A 619 -44.53 9.53 36.98
C LEU A 619 -45.71 9.90 36.07
N ARG A 620 -45.51 10.90 35.21
CA ARG A 620 -46.33 11.07 34.01
C ARG A 620 -45.51 10.73 32.77
N ALA A 621 -46.14 10.12 31.78
CA ALA A 621 -45.43 9.69 30.57
C ALA A 621 -46.30 9.81 29.32
N ALA A 622 -45.63 10.02 28.19
CA ALA A 622 -46.24 10.01 26.86
C ALA A 622 -45.46 9.08 25.93
N VAL A 623 -46.20 8.25 25.18
CA VAL A 623 -45.65 7.32 24.19
C VAL A 623 -46.16 7.65 22.80
N HIS A 624 -45.25 7.80 21.84
CA HIS A 624 -45.58 8.10 20.45
C HIS A 624 -44.74 7.25 19.51
N ILE A 625 -45.26 6.95 18.31
CA ILE A 625 -44.50 6.31 17.23
C ILE A 625 -44.48 7.25 16.06
N GLY A 626 -43.28 7.51 15.56
CA GLY A 626 -43.08 8.33 14.38
C GLY A 626 -41.66 8.19 13.85
N GLU A 627 -41.42 8.79 12.69
CA GLU A 627 -40.10 8.84 12.10
C GLU A 627 -39.21 9.78 12.93
N CYS A 628 -38.04 9.27 13.33
CA CYS A 628 -36.97 10.06 13.93
C CYS A 628 -35.72 10.00 13.05
N GLU A 629 -34.93 11.04 13.12
CA GLU A 629 -33.59 11.12 12.54
C GLU A 629 -32.58 10.60 13.58
N LYS A 630 -31.98 9.44 13.30
CA LYS A 630 -31.03 8.78 14.20
C LYS A 630 -29.59 9.25 13.93
N HIS A 631 -28.94 9.79 14.95
CA HIS A 631 -27.58 10.32 14.94
C HIS A 631 -26.69 9.54 15.93
N GLY A 632 -26.21 8.35 15.54
CA GLY A 632 -25.48 7.47 16.47
C GLY A 632 -26.41 6.94 17.56
N ASP A 633 -26.14 7.29 18.82
CA ASP A 633 -27.01 6.99 19.97
C ASP A 633 -27.97 8.14 20.32
N ASP A 634 -27.96 9.25 19.56
CA ASP A 634 -28.88 10.38 19.72
C ASP A 634 -30.01 10.33 18.67
N PHE A 635 -31.16 10.91 19.01
CA PHE A 635 -32.35 10.94 18.15
C PHE A 635 -32.95 12.35 18.15
N THR A 636 -33.35 12.81 16.97
CA THR A 636 -34.01 14.11 16.75
C THR A 636 -35.21 13.96 15.82
N GLY A 637 -36.10 14.95 15.79
CA GLY A 637 -37.19 15.01 14.82
C GLY A 637 -38.59 15.15 15.44
N ILE A 638 -39.57 15.31 14.55
CA ILE A 638 -40.95 15.70 14.88
C ILE A 638 -41.61 14.71 15.86
N ALA A 639 -41.28 13.43 15.78
CA ALA A 639 -41.84 12.41 16.67
C ALA A 639 -41.44 12.63 18.15
N ILE A 640 -40.23 13.14 18.43
CA ILE A 640 -39.77 13.50 19.78
C ILE A 640 -40.47 14.78 20.25
N ASP A 641 -40.63 15.75 19.37
CA ASP A 641 -41.35 16.99 19.68
C ASP A 641 -42.83 16.70 19.99
N LEU A 642 -43.47 15.84 19.20
CA LEU A 642 -44.84 15.36 19.43
C LEU A 642 -44.97 14.61 20.75
N ALA A 643 -44.06 13.68 21.06
CA ALA A 643 -44.05 12.98 22.34
C ALA A 643 -43.89 13.95 23.53
N SER A 644 -43.06 14.97 23.37
CA SER A 644 -42.84 16.01 24.40
C SER A 644 -44.06 16.92 24.57
N VAL A 645 -44.73 17.31 23.48
CA VAL A 645 -45.99 18.08 23.54
C VAL A 645 -47.12 17.25 24.14
N MET A 646 -47.19 15.96 23.81
CA MET A 646 -48.11 15.02 24.44
C MET A 646 -47.85 14.92 25.95
N LEU A 647 -46.60 14.80 26.39
CA LEU A 647 -46.26 14.75 27.82
C LEU A 647 -46.84 15.96 28.59
N GLY A 648 -46.88 17.14 27.97
CA GLY A 648 -47.52 18.33 28.53
C GLY A 648 -49.03 18.19 28.78
N GLN A 649 -49.71 17.27 28.09
CA GLN A 649 -51.13 16.95 28.27
C GLN A 649 -51.39 15.83 29.29
N ALA A 650 -50.35 15.09 29.71
CA ALA A 650 -50.49 14.01 30.68
C ALA A 650 -50.66 14.56 32.11
N LEU A 651 -51.68 14.09 32.82
CA LEU A 651 -51.86 14.37 34.24
C LEU A 651 -50.80 13.63 35.08
N PRO A 652 -50.49 14.10 36.32
CA PRO A 652 -49.67 13.34 37.25
C PRO A 652 -50.18 11.89 37.43
N GLY A 653 -49.32 10.90 37.18
CA GLY A 653 -49.62 9.47 37.30
C GLY A 653 -50.18 8.84 36.02
N GLU A 654 -50.49 9.68 35.04
CA GLU A 654 -51.08 9.27 33.77
C GLU A 654 -50.00 8.88 32.76
N ILE A 655 -50.25 7.76 32.06
CA ILE A 655 -49.50 7.35 30.88
C ILE A 655 -50.43 7.52 29.70
N ILE A 656 -50.07 8.39 28.77
CA ILE A 656 -50.85 8.60 27.54
C ILE A 656 -50.09 8.09 26.32
N ALA A 657 -50.83 7.73 25.27
CA ALA A 657 -50.26 7.21 24.04
C ALA A 657 -50.97 7.75 22.80
N SER A 658 -50.25 7.87 21.69
CA SER A 658 -50.85 8.30 20.42
C SER A 658 -51.77 7.23 19.82
N ARG A 659 -52.63 7.63 18.88
CA ARG A 659 -53.47 6.69 18.12
C ARG A 659 -52.70 5.54 17.49
N ILE A 660 -51.52 5.82 16.94
CA ILE A 660 -50.67 4.82 16.28
C ILE A 660 -50.19 3.77 17.30
N VAL A 661 -49.84 4.18 18.53
CA VAL A 661 -49.48 3.26 19.61
C VAL A 661 -50.65 2.36 19.98
N ARG A 662 -51.86 2.92 20.14
CA ARG A 662 -53.09 2.13 20.39
C ARG A 662 -53.30 1.07 19.31
N ASP A 663 -53.20 1.47 18.05
CA ASP A 663 -53.49 0.59 16.90
C ASP A 663 -52.49 -0.56 16.81
N LEU A 664 -51.20 -0.31 17.09
CA LEU A 664 -50.16 -1.34 17.09
C LEU A 664 -50.07 -2.17 18.38
N ALA A 665 -50.66 -1.69 19.49
CA ALA A 665 -50.71 -2.40 20.77
C ALA A 665 -52.01 -3.22 20.95
N ALA A 666 -52.84 -3.35 19.91
CA ALA A 666 -54.05 -4.16 19.96
C ALA A 666 -53.73 -5.62 20.35
N GLY A 667 -54.49 -6.17 21.32
CA GLY A 667 -54.30 -7.55 21.81
C GLY A 667 -53.20 -7.73 22.86
N SER A 668 -52.55 -6.66 23.33
CA SER A 668 -51.47 -6.72 24.34
C SER A 668 -51.94 -6.72 25.80
N GLY A 669 -53.27 -6.74 26.05
CA GLY A 669 -53.84 -6.60 27.39
C GLY A 669 -53.89 -5.16 27.92
N LEU A 670 -53.59 -4.17 27.07
CA LEU A 670 -53.73 -2.74 27.36
C LEU A 670 -55.10 -2.22 26.90
N SER A 671 -55.70 -1.34 27.69
CA SER A 671 -56.91 -0.58 27.37
C SER A 671 -56.56 0.89 27.10
N PHE A 672 -57.28 1.49 26.15
CA PHE A 672 -57.03 2.86 25.67
C PHE A 672 -58.34 3.65 25.68
N GLU A 673 -58.38 4.74 26.45
CA GLU A 673 -59.53 5.65 26.55
C GLU A 673 -59.21 6.97 25.85
N GLU A 674 -60.06 7.45 24.94
CA GLU A 674 -59.82 8.67 24.18
C GLU A 674 -59.83 9.91 25.09
N ARG A 675 -58.81 10.75 25.00
CA ARG A 675 -58.67 11.94 25.86
C ARG A 675 -58.75 13.25 25.10
N GLY A 676 -58.16 13.32 23.91
CA GLY A 676 -58.15 14.56 23.13
C GLY A 676 -57.24 14.51 21.91
N GLN A 677 -56.96 15.70 21.38
CA GLN A 677 -56.14 15.91 20.18
C GLN A 677 -55.18 17.09 20.39
N THR A 678 -53.97 17.01 19.84
CA THR A 678 -52.93 18.06 19.95
C THR A 678 -52.29 18.35 18.58
N THR A 679 -51.71 19.54 18.40
CA THR A 679 -50.98 19.98 17.20
C THR A 679 -49.60 20.52 17.56
N VAL A 680 -48.65 20.49 16.61
CA VAL A 680 -47.27 20.98 16.80
C VAL A 680 -46.86 21.85 15.61
N GLY A 681 -46.50 23.11 15.87
CA GLY A 681 -46.01 24.05 14.85
C GLY A 681 -47.02 24.38 13.73
N ASP A 682 -46.51 24.72 12.54
CA ASP A 682 -47.29 24.98 11.30
C ASP A 682 -47.80 23.70 10.62
N ALA A 683 -47.80 22.55 11.31
CA ALA A 683 -48.21 21.27 10.74
C ALA A 683 -49.74 21.19 10.56
N THR A 684 -50.16 20.71 9.38
CA THR A 684 -51.57 20.53 8.99
C THR A 684 -52.27 19.30 9.60
N GLU A 685 -51.60 18.53 10.45
CA GLU A 685 -52.13 17.28 11.03
C GLU A 685 -52.29 17.36 12.55
N SER A 686 -53.44 16.91 13.03
CA SER A 686 -53.84 16.94 14.44
C SER A 686 -53.82 15.52 15.03
N LEU A 687 -53.03 15.30 16.09
CA LEU A 687 -52.73 13.99 16.66
C LEU A 687 -53.68 13.63 17.82
N GLN A 688 -54.48 12.57 17.66
CA GLN A 688 -55.32 12.02 18.74
C GLN A 688 -54.48 11.22 19.75
N PHE A 689 -54.77 11.38 21.05
CA PHE A 689 -54.12 10.65 22.13
C PHE A 689 -55.12 10.05 23.13
N TYR A 690 -54.66 8.99 23.82
CA TYR A 690 -55.45 8.12 24.67
C TYR A 690 -54.78 7.95 26.03
N SER A 691 -55.56 7.87 27.10
CA SER A 691 -55.07 7.39 28.40
C SER A 691 -54.92 5.88 28.34
N VAL A 692 -53.83 5.35 28.89
CA VAL A 692 -53.50 3.92 28.84
C VAL A 692 -53.64 3.29 30.23
N ALA A 693 -54.34 2.17 30.30
CA ALA A 693 -54.45 1.34 31.49
C ALA A 693 -54.26 -0.15 31.15
N TRP A 694 -54.05 -0.99 32.16
CA TRP A 694 -54.18 -2.43 31.97
C TRP A 694 -55.66 -2.78 31.85
N SER A 695 -56.01 -3.63 30.89
CA SER A 695 -57.34 -4.24 30.85
C SER A 695 -57.53 -5.01 32.15
N ALA A 696 -58.59 -4.71 32.90
CA ALA A 696 -58.96 -5.53 34.04
C ALA A 696 -59.14 -6.98 33.54
N PRO A 697 -58.60 -7.98 34.26
CA PRO A 697 -58.73 -9.38 33.88
C PRO A 697 -60.19 -9.84 33.79
#